data_AF-A0A7J6GKS2-F1
#
_entry.id   AF-A0A7J6GKS2-F1
#
_cell.length_a   1.000
_cell.length_b   1.000
_cell.length_c   1.000
_cell.angle_alpha   90.00
_cell.angle_beta   90.00
_cell.angle_gamma   90.00
#
_symmetry.space_group_name_H-M   'P 1'
#
loop_
_entity.id
_entity.type
_entity.pdbx_description
1 polymer ?
#
loop_
_entity_poly.entity_id
_entity_poly.type
_entity_poly.pdbx_seq_one_letter_code
_entity_poly.pdbx_strand_id
1 'polypeptide(L)'
;MTTAKRMIKLGSEGLEVSAQGLGCMGMSAYYGPPKPESDMIALLHHAINSGITFLDTSDIYGPFTNEILLGKALKGGMREKVQVATKFGIKYDEGGENFEVKGDPTYVRAACEASLKRLQVDYIDLYYQHRIDTRVPIEVTIGELKKLVEEGKIKYIGLSEASASTIRRAHAVHPITAVQLEWSLWTRDTEEDIIPTCRELGIGIVAYSPLGRGFMSAGPKIVETLSDDDFRKNLPRFQPENMEHNQKIYEQVKEIAARKGCSPSQLALAWVHHQGNDVAPIPGTTKIENFDQNVGALSVKLTPEEMVELESLAAGGAVKVVRRTKLGSQGLQVSAQGLGCMGMSAFYGPPKPDTDMIALIHHAIHSGVTFLDTSDVYGPFTNEILLGKALQGVREKVELATKFGIRFADGKQEIRGDPAYVRASCEASLKRLQVDCVDLYYQHRIDTSLPIEVTIGELKKLVEEGKIKYIGLSEASASTIRRAHAVHPITAVQLEWSLWSRDVEEDIIPTCRELGIGIVAYSPLGRGFLSAGQNFVENLHESDFRKYLPRFQGENLEHNKTIFEKVNEMAARKKCTPAQLALAWVHHQGDDVVPIPGTTKIENLNQNIGALSVKLTAEEMAELESYASADLVKGDRYGFSAGTWKESETPPLSSWKSETKLGSQGLQVSAQGLGCMGMSAFYGPPKPDTDMIALIHHAIHSGVTFLDTSDMYGPFTNEILLGKALQGVREEVELATKFGICFADGKQEIRGDPAYVRACCEASLKRLQVDCVDLYYQHRIDTSLPIEVTIGELKKLVEEGKIKYIGLSEASASTIRRAHAVHPITAVQLEWSLWSRDVEEDIIPTCRELGIGIVAYSPLGRGFLSSGKNFVESLHDSDARKYLPRFQGENLEHNKTIFEKVNEMAARKACTPAQLALAWVHHQGDDVIPIPGTTKIENFNQNIGALSVKLTPAEMAELESYASADAVKGDRYGFSAGTWKESETPPLSSWKSK
;
A
#
# COMPACT_ATOMS: atom_id res chain seq x y z
N MET A 1 -7.94 16.43 63.42
CA MET A 1 -8.49 17.47 62.53
C MET A 1 -8.62 16.86 61.14
N THR A 2 -9.83 16.87 60.57
CA THR A 2 -10.28 16.06 59.42
C THR A 2 -9.48 16.32 58.14
N THR A 3 -8.75 15.32 57.68
CA THR A 3 -7.84 15.31 56.51
C THR A 3 -8.55 15.27 55.15
N ALA A 4 -9.85 14.97 55.10
CA ALA A 4 -10.65 14.91 53.85
C ALA A 4 -11.00 16.28 53.23
N LYS A 5 -10.61 17.42 53.83
CA LYS A 5 -10.95 18.76 53.34
C LYS A 5 -10.16 19.25 52.12
N ARG A 6 -9.24 18.45 51.54
CA ARG A 6 -8.54 18.87 50.32
C ARG A 6 -9.56 18.91 49.19
N MET A 7 -9.96 20.11 48.79
CA MET A 7 -10.81 20.33 47.62
C MET A 7 -9.95 20.52 46.37
N ILE A 8 -10.45 20.07 45.23
CA ILE A 8 -9.83 20.22 43.92
C ILE A 8 -10.85 20.74 42.91
N LYS A 9 -10.35 21.36 41.84
CA LYS A 9 -11.15 21.74 40.68
C LYS A 9 -11.10 20.60 39.67
N LEU A 10 -12.25 19.99 39.42
CA LEU A 10 -12.38 18.93 38.42
C LEU A 10 -12.81 19.57 37.10
N GLY A 11 -11.82 19.94 36.28
CA GLY A 11 -12.01 20.67 35.02
C GLY A 11 -12.04 22.19 35.15
N SER A 12 -12.01 22.89 34.01
CA SER A 12 -12.00 24.35 33.90
C SER A 12 -13.33 25.03 34.25
N GLU A 13 -14.43 24.29 34.18
CA GLU A 13 -15.79 24.84 34.25
C GLU A 13 -16.26 25.19 35.68
N GLY A 14 -15.41 24.96 36.68
CA GLY A 14 -15.69 25.38 38.07
C GLY A 14 -16.34 24.33 38.97
N LEU A 15 -16.37 23.06 38.56
CA LEU A 15 -16.78 21.96 39.45
C LEU A 15 -15.71 21.74 40.54
N GLU A 16 -16.08 21.99 41.80
CA GLU A 16 -15.22 21.73 42.96
C GLU A 16 -15.68 20.48 43.72
N VAL A 17 -14.72 19.60 44.01
CA VAL A 17 -14.95 18.32 44.66
C VAL A 17 -13.86 17.97 45.68
N SER A 18 -14.15 17.09 46.63
CA SER A 18 -13.12 16.51 47.49
C SER A 18 -12.11 15.71 46.65
N ALA A 19 -10.81 15.87 46.95
CA ALA A 19 -9.72 15.18 46.24
C ALA A 19 -9.92 13.66 46.26
N GLN A 20 -10.40 13.13 47.37
CA GLN A 20 -10.88 11.76 47.47
C GLN A 20 -12.38 11.74 47.16
N GLY A 21 -12.79 11.01 46.12
CA GLY A 21 -14.20 10.68 45.89
C GLY A 21 -14.56 9.30 46.43
N LEU A 22 -15.84 8.93 46.31
CA LEU A 22 -16.36 7.61 46.67
C LEU A 22 -17.14 7.00 45.50
N GLY A 23 -16.65 5.85 45.01
CA GLY A 23 -17.38 5.05 44.03
C GLY A 23 -18.41 4.15 44.71
N CYS A 24 -19.69 4.32 44.38
CA CYS A 24 -20.80 3.65 45.07
C CYS A 24 -21.16 2.27 44.49
N MET A 25 -20.50 1.86 43.40
CA MET A 25 -20.79 0.63 42.65
C MET A 25 -20.85 -0.63 43.53
N GLY A 26 -19.85 -0.85 44.39
CA GLY A 26 -19.75 -2.04 45.23
C GLY A 26 -20.83 -2.16 46.32
N MET A 27 -21.64 -1.10 46.53
CA MET A 27 -22.74 -1.14 47.50
C MET A 27 -23.92 -1.98 47.00
N SER A 28 -24.08 -2.14 45.68
CA SER A 28 -25.18 -2.90 45.09
C SER A 28 -24.83 -3.73 43.83
N ALA A 29 -23.58 -3.72 43.36
CA ALA A 29 -23.19 -4.38 42.11
C ALA A 29 -21.75 -4.93 42.07
N TYR A 30 -21.51 -5.88 41.16
CA TYR A 30 -20.24 -6.44 40.65
C TYR A 30 -19.24 -7.09 41.63
N TYR A 31 -19.14 -6.67 42.89
CA TYR A 31 -18.20 -7.22 43.88
C TYR A 31 -18.90 -7.98 45.01
N GLY A 32 -19.72 -8.95 44.60
CA GLY A 32 -20.51 -9.80 45.49
C GLY A 32 -21.93 -9.27 45.75
N PRO A 33 -22.69 -9.93 46.65
CA PRO A 33 -24.08 -9.58 46.91
C PRO A 33 -24.23 -8.20 47.55
N PRO A 34 -25.32 -7.46 47.23
CA PRO A 34 -25.64 -6.18 47.86
C PRO A 34 -25.59 -6.25 49.39
N LYS A 35 -25.10 -5.18 50.02
CA LYS A 35 -25.07 -5.08 51.48
C LYS A 35 -26.39 -4.50 52.01
N PRO A 36 -26.72 -4.70 53.30
CA PRO A 36 -27.91 -4.10 53.89
C PRO A 36 -27.97 -2.59 53.62
N GLU A 37 -29.13 -2.11 53.17
CA GLU A 37 -29.34 -0.71 52.80
C GLU A 37 -29.00 0.26 53.94
N SER A 38 -29.37 -0.08 55.18
CA SER A 38 -29.06 0.71 56.37
C SER A 38 -27.56 0.97 56.55
N ASP A 39 -26.74 -0.04 56.27
CA ASP A 39 -25.30 0.01 56.48
C ASP A 39 -24.64 0.87 55.41
N MET A 40 -25.15 0.79 54.16
CA MET A 40 -24.65 1.62 53.06
C MET A 40 -25.07 3.08 53.22
N ILE A 41 -26.27 3.36 53.72
CA ILE A 41 -26.69 4.72 54.09
C ILE A 41 -25.79 5.26 55.22
N ALA A 42 -25.52 4.45 56.25
CA ALA A 42 -24.63 4.85 57.34
C ALA A 42 -23.20 5.17 56.83
N LEU A 43 -22.66 4.35 55.91
CA LEU A 43 -21.38 4.59 55.26
C LEU A 43 -21.39 5.88 54.42
N LEU A 44 -22.43 6.14 53.63
CA LEU A 44 -22.59 7.37 52.86
C LEU A 44 -22.65 8.59 53.77
N HIS A 45 -23.42 8.53 54.86
CA HIS A 45 -23.48 9.61 55.85
C HIS A 45 -22.13 9.82 56.54
N HIS A 46 -21.42 8.74 56.90
CA HIS A 46 -20.06 8.84 57.45
C HIS A 46 -19.11 9.52 56.46
N ALA A 47 -19.17 9.17 55.17
CA ALA A 47 -18.35 9.78 54.14
C ALA A 47 -18.61 11.28 53.99
N ILE A 48 -19.89 11.68 53.88
CA ILE A 48 -20.31 13.08 53.76
C ILE A 48 -19.90 13.88 55.00
N ASN A 49 -20.16 13.34 56.20
CA ASN A 49 -19.81 14.00 57.46
C ASN A 49 -18.29 14.09 57.67
N SER A 50 -17.52 13.21 57.03
CA SER A 50 -16.05 13.27 57.00
C SER A 50 -15.51 14.31 56.02
N GLY A 51 -16.36 14.87 55.16
CA GLY A 51 -16.01 15.93 54.19
C GLY A 51 -15.86 15.45 52.75
N ILE A 52 -16.28 14.23 52.42
CA ILE A 52 -16.35 13.77 51.02
C ILE A 52 -17.52 14.46 50.35
N THR A 53 -17.24 15.08 49.21
CA THR A 53 -18.26 15.78 48.44
C THR A 53 -18.52 15.08 47.11
N PHE A 54 -17.63 14.23 46.60
CA PHE A 54 -17.82 13.56 45.30
C PHE A 54 -18.32 12.12 45.43
N LEU A 55 -19.58 11.90 45.02
CA LEU A 55 -20.22 10.58 45.04
C LEU A 55 -20.53 10.14 43.60
N ASP A 56 -19.92 9.03 43.19
CA ASP A 56 -20.05 8.48 41.84
C ASP A 56 -20.93 7.21 41.82
N THR A 57 -21.97 7.21 41.00
CA THR A 57 -22.91 6.10 40.78
C THR A 57 -23.19 5.89 39.28
N SER A 58 -24.14 5.03 38.91
CA SER A 58 -24.62 4.81 37.53
C SER A 58 -25.97 4.12 37.55
N ASP A 59 -26.80 4.37 36.53
CA ASP A 59 -28.04 3.66 36.28
C ASP A 59 -27.89 2.13 36.15
N ILE A 60 -26.72 1.63 35.76
CA ILE A 60 -26.46 0.18 35.57
C ILE A 60 -26.09 -0.55 36.87
N TYR A 61 -25.78 0.16 37.96
CA TYR A 61 -25.30 -0.47 39.19
C TYR A 61 -26.46 -1.15 39.95
N GLY A 62 -26.46 -2.49 39.91
CA GLY A 62 -27.44 -3.36 40.56
C GLY A 62 -28.81 -3.28 39.90
N PRO A 63 -28.85 -3.12 38.57
CA PRO A 63 -29.52 -2.07 37.80
C PRO A 63 -30.49 -1.17 38.56
N PHE A 64 -30.30 0.14 38.44
CA PHE A 64 -31.12 1.22 38.99
C PHE A 64 -31.14 1.33 40.52
N THR A 65 -30.80 0.26 41.25
CA THR A 65 -30.88 0.22 42.72
C THR A 65 -29.86 1.12 43.41
N ASN A 66 -28.66 1.32 42.82
CA ASN A 66 -27.64 2.18 43.43
C ASN A 66 -28.06 3.65 43.46
N GLU A 67 -28.69 4.15 42.38
CA GLU A 67 -29.23 5.51 42.32
C GLU A 67 -30.37 5.69 43.35
N ILE A 68 -31.21 4.68 43.55
CA ILE A 68 -32.28 4.72 44.56
C ILE A 68 -31.69 4.76 45.99
N LEU A 69 -30.69 3.91 46.26
CA LEU A 69 -29.96 3.89 47.53
C LEU A 69 -29.35 5.27 47.83
N LEU A 70 -28.65 5.84 46.86
CA LEU A 70 -28.03 7.15 46.98
C LEU A 70 -29.09 8.23 47.21
N GLY A 71 -30.20 8.21 46.45
CA GLY A 71 -31.31 9.15 46.65
C GLY A 71 -31.91 9.11 48.05
N LYS A 72 -32.01 7.93 48.67
CA LYS A 72 -32.42 7.81 50.09
C LYS A 72 -31.38 8.43 51.03
N ALA A 73 -30.10 8.19 50.79
CA ALA A 73 -29.01 8.72 51.63
C ALA A 73 -28.89 10.26 51.55
N LEU A 74 -29.28 10.88 50.43
CA LEU A 74 -29.18 12.32 50.20
C LEU A 74 -30.28 13.16 50.90
N LYS A 75 -31.28 12.52 51.50
CA LYS A 75 -32.34 13.20 52.26
C LYS A 75 -31.79 13.86 53.52
N GLY A 76 -32.56 14.79 54.09
CA GLY A 76 -32.23 15.41 55.38
C GLY A 76 -31.07 16.41 55.32
N GLY A 77 -30.93 17.13 54.20
CA GLY A 77 -29.90 18.17 54.03
C GLY A 77 -28.52 17.64 53.64
N MET A 78 -28.44 16.40 53.14
CA MET A 78 -27.19 15.80 52.66
C MET A 78 -26.91 16.14 51.19
N ARG A 79 -27.94 16.34 50.36
CA ARG A 79 -27.83 16.67 48.93
C ARG A 79 -26.97 17.91 48.66
N GLU A 80 -27.08 18.92 49.49
CA GLU A 80 -26.43 20.22 49.37
C GLU A 80 -24.94 20.16 49.74
N LYS A 81 -24.50 19.06 50.38
CA LYS A 81 -23.11 18.85 50.81
C LYS A 81 -22.25 18.13 49.77
N VAL A 82 -22.86 17.66 48.69
CA VAL A 82 -22.20 16.77 47.72
C VAL A 82 -22.46 17.16 46.28
N GLN A 83 -21.52 16.79 45.42
CA GLN A 83 -21.63 16.72 43.97
C GLN A 83 -21.92 15.27 43.58
N VAL A 84 -23.11 15.04 43.01
CA VAL A 84 -23.54 13.71 42.57
C VAL A 84 -23.15 13.51 41.11
N ALA A 85 -22.35 12.49 40.85
CA ALA A 85 -22.04 11.98 39.52
C ALA A 85 -22.84 10.71 39.22
N THR A 86 -23.54 10.68 38.09
CA THR A 86 -24.14 9.45 37.56
C THR A 86 -23.94 9.34 36.05
N LYS A 87 -24.32 8.20 35.47
CA LYS A 87 -23.96 7.83 34.10
C LYS A 87 -25.13 7.14 33.39
N PHE A 88 -25.16 7.29 32.08
CA PHE A 88 -26.04 6.56 31.17
C PHE A 88 -25.26 5.88 30.06
N GLY A 89 -25.95 5.08 29.25
CA GLY A 89 -25.44 4.65 27.95
C GLY A 89 -25.26 3.14 27.83
N ILE A 90 -25.54 2.38 28.89
CA ILE A 90 -25.65 0.91 28.83
C ILE A 90 -27.12 0.56 29.06
N LYS A 91 -27.75 -0.14 28.11
CA LYS A 91 -29.14 -0.57 28.19
C LYS A 91 -29.21 -2.10 28.12
N TYR A 92 -29.75 -2.76 29.14
CA TYR A 92 -30.04 -4.19 29.05
C TYR A 92 -31.20 -4.47 28.10
N ASP A 93 -31.17 -5.63 27.45
CA ASP A 93 -32.33 -6.18 26.74
C ASP A 93 -33.46 -6.57 27.73
N GLU A 94 -34.64 -6.92 27.20
CA GLU A 94 -35.80 -7.29 28.03
C GLU A 94 -35.55 -8.54 28.90
N GLY A 95 -34.52 -9.35 28.58
CA GLY A 95 -34.11 -10.54 29.34
C GLY A 95 -33.02 -10.28 30.39
N GLY A 96 -32.32 -9.15 30.33
CA GLY A 96 -31.17 -8.84 31.19
C GLY A 96 -29.90 -9.64 30.87
N GLU A 97 -29.87 -10.37 29.75
CA GLU A 97 -28.75 -11.23 29.37
C GLU A 97 -27.72 -10.48 28.52
N ASN A 98 -28.17 -9.59 27.64
CA ASN A 98 -27.30 -8.76 26.82
C ASN A 98 -27.50 -7.27 27.13
N PHE A 99 -26.48 -6.47 26.82
CA PHE A 99 -26.57 -5.02 26.87
C PHE A 99 -26.19 -4.40 25.52
N GLU A 100 -26.78 -3.24 25.27
CA GLU A 100 -26.49 -2.36 24.14
C GLU A 100 -25.91 -1.03 24.67
N VAL A 101 -24.93 -0.47 23.95
CA VAL A 101 -24.45 0.89 24.23
C VAL A 101 -25.25 1.91 23.44
N LYS A 102 -25.88 2.88 24.12
CA LYS A 102 -26.83 3.83 23.50
C LYS A 102 -26.45 5.29 23.76
N GLY A 103 -26.15 6.02 22.69
CA GLY A 103 -25.85 7.46 22.71
C GLY A 103 -26.87 8.33 21.98
N ASP A 104 -27.95 7.76 21.45
CA ASP A 104 -28.93 8.55 20.68
C ASP A 104 -29.67 9.57 21.58
N PRO A 105 -30.01 10.78 21.05
CA PRO A 105 -30.59 11.86 21.85
C PRO A 105 -31.85 11.46 22.64
N THR A 106 -32.71 10.62 22.04
CA THR A 106 -33.94 10.15 22.68
C THR A 106 -33.62 9.32 23.92
N TYR A 107 -32.64 8.41 23.81
CA TYR A 107 -32.19 7.62 24.94
C TYR A 107 -31.48 8.45 26.00
N VAL A 108 -30.58 9.37 25.62
CA VAL A 108 -29.85 10.24 26.56
C VAL A 108 -30.83 10.97 27.48
N ARG A 109 -31.85 11.60 26.89
CA ARG A 109 -32.88 12.32 27.64
C ARG A 109 -33.68 11.40 28.53
N ALA A 110 -34.18 10.29 27.99
CA ALA A 110 -34.98 9.33 28.76
C ALA A 110 -34.21 8.77 29.97
N ALA A 111 -32.92 8.47 29.79
CA ALA A 111 -32.04 8.01 30.87
C ALA A 111 -31.84 9.09 31.93
N CYS A 112 -31.63 10.35 31.53
CA CYS A 112 -31.45 11.48 32.46
C CYS A 112 -32.68 11.68 33.35
N GLU A 113 -33.87 11.73 32.76
CA GLU A 113 -35.13 11.87 33.49
C GLU A 113 -35.35 10.72 34.48
N ALA A 114 -35.02 9.50 34.06
CA ALA A 114 -35.14 8.33 34.90
C ALA A 114 -34.14 8.36 36.08
N SER A 115 -32.90 8.80 35.84
CA SER A 115 -31.89 8.99 36.89
C SER A 115 -32.32 10.05 37.92
N LEU A 116 -32.82 11.21 37.47
CA LEU A 116 -33.35 12.25 38.36
C LEU A 116 -34.45 11.72 39.27
N LYS A 117 -35.39 10.95 38.70
CA LYS A 117 -36.49 10.32 39.46
C LYS A 117 -35.99 9.30 40.49
N ARG A 118 -35.01 8.46 40.13
CA ARG A 118 -34.46 7.43 41.04
C ARG A 118 -33.66 8.06 42.17
N LEU A 119 -32.83 9.04 41.86
CA LEU A 119 -32.06 9.83 42.83
C LEU A 119 -32.97 10.73 43.68
N GLN A 120 -34.19 11.05 43.24
CA GLN A 120 -35.10 12.01 43.89
C GLN A 120 -34.43 13.39 44.06
N VAL A 121 -33.82 13.88 42.98
CA VAL A 121 -33.14 15.19 42.94
C VAL A 121 -33.62 15.99 41.74
N ASP A 122 -33.57 17.33 41.86
CA ASP A 122 -33.99 18.23 40.77
C ASP A 122 -32.93 18.35 39.67
N TYR A 123 -31.65 18.11 40.00
CA TYR A 123 -30.54 18.15 39.07
C TYR A 123 -29.41 17.19 39.45
N ILE A 124 -28.64 16.75 38.45
CA ILE A 124 -27.39 15.98 38.59
C ILE A 124 -26.20 16.94 38.45
N ASP A 125 -25.18 16.83 39.30
CA ASP A 125 -24.01 17.72 39.19
C ASP A 125 -23.16 17.35 37.96
N LEU A 126 -22.78 16.08 37.81
CA LEU A 126 -21.96 15.61 36.68
C LEU A 126 -22.59 14.38 36.03
N TYR A 127 -22.90 14.47 34.74
CA TYR A 127 -23.55 13.38 34.01
C TYR A 127 -22.65 12.81 32.92
N TYR A 128 -22.34 11.52 33.03
CA TYR A 128 -21.42 10.83 32.13
C TYR A 128 -22.16 10.04 31.05
N GLN A 129 -21.63 10.07 29.82
CA GLN A 129 -21.78 8.92 28.95
C GLN A 129 -20.84 7.80 29.43
N HIS A 130 -21.40 6.69 29.92
CA HIS A 130 -20.69 5.60 30.59
C HIS A 130 -19.84 4.77 29.60
N ARG A 131 -20.32 4.56 28.39
CA ARG A 131 -19.61 3.93 27.28
C ARG A 131 -19.98 4.63 25.98
N ILE A 132 -19.00 4.79 25.08
CA ILE A 132 -19.20 5.52 23.83
C ILE A 132 -19.97 4.64 22.84
N ASP A 133 -21.11 5.13 22.37
CA ASP A 133 -21.86 4.52 21.27
C ASP A 133 -21.18 4.86 19.95
N THR A 134 -20.49 3.91 19.34
CA THR A 134 -19.71 4.11 18.11
C THR A 134 -20.59 4.27 16.86
N ARG A 135 -21.90 4.04 16.97
CA ARG A 135 -22.87 4.16 15.87
C ARG A 135 -23.44 5.58 15.77
N VAL A 136 -23.37 6.34 16.85
CA VAL A 136 -23.86 7.73 16.92
C VAL A 136 -22.66 8.66 16.97
N PRO A 137 -22.53 9.64 16.06
CA PRO A 137 -21.47 10.64 16.16
C PRO A 137 -21.50 11.33 17.52
N ILE A 138 -20.35 11.43 18.19
CA ILE A 138 -20.28 11.94 19.57
C ILE A 138 -20.88 13.34 19.70
N GLU A 139 -20.78 14.17 18.66
CA GLU A 139 -21.33 15.52 18.60
C GLU A 139 -22.86 15.53 18.75
N VAL A 140 -23.53 14.49 18.27
CA VAL A 140 -24.99 14.34 18.41
C VAL A 140 -25.36 14.05 19.86
N THR A 141 -24.62 13.14 20.50
CA THR A 141 -24.80 12.81 21.92
C THR A 141 -24.53 14.01 22.82
N ILE A 142 -23.40 14.71 22.60
CA ILE A 142 -23.04 15.90 23.37
C ILE A 142 -24.01 17.06 23.09
N GLY A 143 -24.51 17.17 21.86
CA GLY A 143 -25.55 18.14 21.51
C GLY A 143 -26.82 17.98 22.35
N GLU A 144 -27.20 16.75 22.71
CA GLU A 144 -28.34 16.52 23.61
C GLU A 144 -28.01 16.80 25.07
N LEU A 145 -26.82 16.40 25.53
CA LEU A 145 -26.35 16.71 26.88
C LEU A 145 -26.25 18.22 27.12
N LYS A 146 -25.81 18.98 26.12
CA LYS A 146 -25.80 20.44 26.15
C LYS A 146 -27.21 21.02 26.41
N LYS A 147 -28.25 20.49 25.78
CA LYS A 147 -29.64 20.92 26.05
C LYS A 147 -30.05 20.61 27.48
N LEU A 148 -29.65 19.46 28.01
CA LEU A 148 -29.93 19.11 29.42
C LEU A 148 -29.21 20.04 30.40
N VAL A 149 -28.02 20.56 30.04
CA VAL A 149 -27.35 21.64 30.79
C VAL A 149 -28.17 22.93 30.74
N GLU A 150 -28.60 23.35 29.54
CA GLU A 150 -29.42 24.56 29.35
C GLU A 150 -30.77 24.48 30.08
N GLU A 151 -31.36 23.29 30.18
CA GLU A 151 -32.59 23.01 30.95
C GLU A 151 -32.36 22.94 32.47
N GLY A 152 -31.11 22.98 32.94
CA GLY A 152 -30.75 22.88 34.36
C GLY A 152 -30.91 21.48 34.97
N LYS A 153 -31.11 20.44 34.15
CA LYS A 153 -31.25 19.05 34.61
C LYS A 153 -29.92 18.42 34.99
N ILE A 154 -28.85 18.84 34.32
CA ILE A 154 -27.47 18.49 34.65
C ILE A 154 -26.63 19.77 34.71
N LYS A 155 -25.56 19.80 35.51
CA LYS A 155 -24.66 20.98 35.55
C LYS A 155 -23.42 20.83 34.68
N TYR A 156 -22.83 19.64 34.67
CA TYR A 156 -21.57 19.34 34.00
C TYR A 156 -21.66 18.05 33.19
N ILE A 157 -20.89 17.98 32.11
CA ILE A 157 -20.83 16.82 31.21
C ILE A 157 -19.53 16.06 31.44
N GLY A 158 -19.62 14.74 31.54
CA GLY A 158 -18.46 13.84 31.58
C GLY A 158 -18.50 12.77 30.51
N LEU A 159 -17.34 12.18 30.23
CA LEU A 159 -17.20 10.98 29.41
C LEU A 159 -16.50 9.87 30.20
N SER A 160 -16.81 8.61 29.92
CA SER A 160 -16.11 7.47 30.50
C SER A 160 -15.57 6.56 29.40
N GLU A 161 -14.31 6.13 29.54
CA GLU A 161 -13.66 5.22 28.59
C GLU A 161 -13.74 5.72 27.12
N ALA A 162 -13.43 7.01 26.92
CA ALA A 162 -13.43 7.67 25.62
C ALA A 162 -12.01 7.85 25.08
N SER A 163 -11.82 7.72 23.76
CA SER A 163 -10.52 7.97 23.11
C SER A 163 -10.19 9.46 23.04
N ALA A 164 -8.91 9.81 22.90
CA ALA A 164 -8.45 11.20 22.77
C ALA A 164 -9.17 11.97 21.64
N SER A 165 -9.36 11.33 20.48
CA SER A 165 -10.10 11.92 19.35
C SER A 165 -11.56 12.21 19.70
N THR A 166 -12.25 11.26 20.36
CA THR A 166 -13.64 11.42 20.79
C THR A 166 -13.76 12.55 21.83
N ILE A 167 -12.82 12.63 22.77
CA ILE A 167 -12.78 13.70 23.79
C ILE A 167 -12.67 15.08 23.12
N ARG A 168 -11.74 15.25 22.16
CA ARG A 168 -11.57 16.53 21.43
C ARG A 168 -12.84 16.96 20.71
N ARG A 169 -13.44 16.02 19.98
CA ARG A 169 -14.68 16.25 19.22
C ARG A 169 -15.85 16.61 20.13
N ALA A 170 -15.99 15.89 21.24
CA ALA A 170 -17.00 16.16 22.25
C ALA A 170 -16.82 17.56 22.87
N HIS A 171 -15.58 17.86 23.30
CA HIS A 171 -15.23 19.13 23.93
C HIS A 171 -15.43 20.34 23.01
N ALA A 172 -15.27 20.16 21.69
CA ALA A 172 -15.56 21.20 20.71
C ALA A 172 -17.06 21.57 20.61
N VAL A 173 -17.98 20.67 21.01
CA VAL A 173 -19.43 20.93 21.00
C VAL A 173 -19.88 21.60 22.31
N HIS A 174 -19.40 21.08 23.44
CA HIS A 174 -19.59 21.64 24.77
C HIS A 174 -18.44 21.22 25.68
N PRO A 175 -17.95 22.09 26.59
CA PRO A 175 -16.86 21.75 27.50
C PRO A 175 -17.12 20.45 28.27
N ILE A 176 -16.26 19.46 28.08
CA ILE A 176 -16.25 18.24 28.89
C ILE A 176 -15.53 18.55 30.19
N THR A 177 -16.21 18.36 31.32
CA THR A 177 -15.70 18.72 32.65
C THR A 177 -14.77 17.66 33.20
N ALA A 178 -15.10 16.38 33.00
CA ALA A 178 -14.28 15.27 33.48
C ALA A 178 -14.30 14.05 32.56
N VAL A 179 -13.19 13.33 32.51
CA VAL A 179 -13.09 12.00 31.90
C VAL A 179 -12.82 10.96 32.99
N GLN A 180 -13.67 9.94 33.04
CA GLN A 180 -13.53 8.81 33.94
C GLN A 180 -12.85 7.63 33.23
N LEU A 181 -11.78 7.10 33.82
CA LEU A 181 -10.98 6.02 33.24
C LEU A 181 -10.33 5.11 34.31
N GLU A 182 -9.94 3.90 33.94
CA GLU A 182 -9.14 3.04 34.82
C GLU A 182 -7.71 3.59 34.96
N TRP A 183 -7.31 3.97 36.18
CA TRP A 183 -5.94 4.45 36.42
C TRP A 183 -5.47 4.13 37.83
N SER A 184 -4.32 3.47 37.93
CA SER A 184 -3.70 3.06 39.19
C SER A 184 -2.21 2.81 38.99
N LEU A 185 -1.48 2.52 40.06
CA LEU A 185 -0.11 1.97 39.96
C LEU A 185 -0.03 0.70 39.09
N TRP A 186 -1.16 0.01 38.88
CA TRP A 186 -1.23 -1.23 38.12
C TRP A 186 -1.69 -1.01 36.66
N THR A 187 -2.39 0.08 36.36
CA THR A 187 -3.05 0.35 35.06
C THR A 187 -2.71 1.77 34.64
N ARG A 188 -1.87 1.93 33.60
CA ARG A 188 -1.23 3.19 33.20
C ARG A 188 -1.25 3.46 31.69
N ASP A 189 -2.00 2.66 30.94
CA ASP A 189 -2.16 2.74 29.48
C ASP A 189 -2.73 4.09 29.00
N THR A 190 -3.51 4.75 29.84
CA THR A 190 -4.13 6.06 29.55
C THR A 190 -3.17 7.25 29.64
N GLU A 191 -1.94 7.04 30.10
CA GLU A 191 -0.93 8.10 30.26
C GLU A 191 -0.31 8.55 28.94
N GLU A 192 -0.42 7.76 27.88
CA GLU A 192 0.18 8.08 26.58
C GLU A 192 -0.62 9.13 25.79
N ASP A 193 -1.95 9.09 25.83
CA ASP A 193 -2.81 9.91 24.97
C ASP A 193 -4.00 10.56 25.69
N ILE A 194 -4.72 9.83 26.55
CA ILE A 194 -5.95 10.33 27.20
C ILE A 194 -5.61 11.38 28.25
N ILE A 195 -4.68 11.09 29.16
CA ILE A 195 -4.29 12.02 30.24
C ILE A 195 -3.69 13.32 29.67
N PRO A 196 -2.73 13.28 28.71
CA PRO A 196 -2.27 14.48 28.02
C PRO A 196 -3.39 15.27 27.37
N THR A 197 -4.32 14.59 26.66
CA THR A 197 -5.47 15.25 26.01
C THR A 197 -6.39 15.93 27.03
N CYS A 198 -6.66 15.29 28.17
CA CYS A 198 -7.47 15.89 29.23
C CYS A 198 -6.81 17.16 29.76
N ARG A 199 -5.52 17.10 30.06
CA ARG A 199 -4.76 18.25 30.59
C ARG A 199 -4.65 19.39 29.60
N GLU A 200 -4.43 19.09 28.32
CA GLU A 200 -4.40 20.07 27.24
C GLU A 200 -5.72 20.85 27.16
N LEU A 201 -6.84 20.15 27.29
CA LEU A 201 -8.19 20.74 27.19
C LEU A 201 -8.73 21.25 28.53
N GLY A 202 -7.93 21.21 29.62
CA GLY A 202 -8.36 21.63 30.95
C GLY A 202 -9.47 20.75 31.56
N ILE A 203 -9.53 19.48 31.20
CA ILE A 203 -10.52 18.49 31.65
C ILE A 203 -9.99 17.75 32.88
N GLY A 204 -10.85 17.57 33.90
CA GLY A 204 -10.50 16.79 35.10
C GLY A 204 -10.47 15.27 34.85
N ILE A 205 -9.72 14.53 35.67
CA ILE A 205 -9.55 13.09 35.55
C ILE A 205 -10.18 12.39 36.76
N VAL A 206 -11.07 11.43 36.51
CA VAL A 206 -11.67 10.59 37.56
C VAL A 206 -11.16 9.16 37.43
N ALA A 207 -10.32 8.73 38.37
CA ALA A 207 -9.71 7.41 38.34
C ALA A 207 -10.61 6.36 39.01
N TYR A 208 -11.18 5.43 38.25
CA TYR A 208 -11.86 4.26 38.80
C TYR A 208 -10.89 3.09 38.98
N SER A 209 -11.26 2.16 39.88
CA SER A 209 -10.39 1.06 40.31
C SER A 209 -8.96 1.48 40.68
N PRO A 210 -8.73 2.60 41.41
CA PRO A 210 -7.39 3.09 41.70
C PRO A 210 -6.55 2.15 42.58
N LEU A 211 -7.18 1.15 43.18
CA LEU A 211 -6.56 0.08 43.97
C LEU A 211 -6.41 -1.24 43.20
N GLY A 212 -6.52 -1.23 41.88
CA GLY A 212 -6.39 -2.44 41.05
C GLY A 212 -7.46 -3.48 41.38
N ARG A 213 -8.74 -3.04 41.51
CA ARG A 213 -9.88 -3.91 41.83
C ARG A 213 -9.72 -4.69 43.14
N GLY A 214 -9.00 -4.09 44.10
CA GLY A 214 -8.70 -4.62 45.43
C GLY A 214 -7.33 -5.28 45.55
N PHE A 215 -6.63 -5.50 44.43
CA PHE A 215 -5.31 -6.14 44.44
C PHE A 215 -4.28 -5.37 45.26
N MET A 216 -4.29 -4.03 45.21
CA MET A 216 -3.37 -3.21 46.03
C MET A 216 -3.73 -3.18 47.52
N SER A 217 -4.86 -3.76 47.93
CA SER A 217 -5.24 -3.89 49.33
C SER A 217 -4.87 -5.25 49.92
N ALA A 218 -5.03 -6.33 49.15
CA ALA A 218 -4.90 -7.70 49.65
C ALA A 218 -3.78 -8.53 48.98
N GLY A 219 -3.18 -8.03 47.89
CA GLY A 219 -2.20 -8.74 47.10
C GLY A 219 -2.77 -10.02 46.45
N PRO A 220 -1.93 -11.02 46.15
CA PRO A 220 -2.33 -12.29 45.55
C PRO A 220 -3.45 -13.04 46.31
N LYS A 221 -3.50 -12.86 47.63
CA LYS A 221 -4.51 -13.48 48.51
C LYS A 221 -5.93 -13.04 48.18
N ILE A 222 -6.12 -11.95 47.43
CA ILE A 222 -7.46 -11.53 47.04
C ILE A 222 -8.22 -12.64 46.31
N VAL A 223 -7.55 -13.44 45.47
CA VAL A 223 -8.18 -14.51 44.67
C VAL A 223 -8.81 -15.57 45.57
N GLU A 224 -8.21 -15.85 46.72
CA GLU A 224 -8.71 -16.81 47.72
C GLU A 224 -10.00 -16.32 48.40
N THR A 225 -10.26 -15.00 48.37
CA THR A 225 -11.42 -14.37 49.02
C THR A 225 -12.57 -14.07 48.07
N LEU A 226 -12.37 -14.24 46.76
CA LEU A 226 -13.40 -14.01 45.75
C LEU A 226 -14.38 -15.18 45.71
N SER A 227 -15.68 -14.88 45.58
CA SER A 227 -16.69 -15.91 45.30
C SER A 227 -16.46 -16.54 43.93
N ASP A 228 -17.01 -17.74 43.71
CA ASP A 228 -16.81 -18.49 42.46
C ASP A 228 -17.42 -17.81 41.23
N ASP A 229 -18.43 -16.98 41.43
CA ASP A 229 -19.11 -16.18 40.41
C ASP A 229 -18.52 -14.77 40.23
N ASP A 230 -17.45 -14.40 40.98
CA ASP A 230 -16.84 -13.08 40.86
C ASP A 230 -16.11 -12.93 39.51
N PHE A 231 -16.55 -11.98 38.69
CA PHE A 231 -16.00 -11.77 37.34
C PHE A 231 -14.48 -11.48 37.33
N ARG A 232 -13.90 -11.01 38.45
CA ARG A 232 -12.45 -10.81 38.55
C ARG A 232 -11.69 -12.12 38.37
N LYS A 233 -12.26 -13.26 38.74
CA LYS A 233 -11.66 -14.60 38.48
C LYS A 233 -11.53 -14.90 36.99
N ASN A 234 -12.19 -14.17 36.10
CA ASN A 234 -12.06 -14.30 34.64
C ASN A 234 -11.15 -13.24 34.02
N LEU A 235 -10.67 -12.26 34.80
CA LEU A 235 -9.78 -11.23 34.28
C LEU A 235 -8.36 -11.81 34.10
N PRO A 236 -7.67 -11.53 32.98
CA PRO A 236 -6.31 -12.03 32.72
C PRO A 236 -5.34 -11.78 33.88
N ARG A 237 -5.42 -10.61 34.51
CA ARG A 237 -4.52 -10.19 35.60
C ARG A 237 -4.68 -11.00 36.89
N PHE A 238 -5.81 -11.68 37.08
CA PHE A 238 -6.06 -12.54 38.23
C PHE A 238 -5.85 -14.02 37.91
N GLN A 239 -5.44 -14.35 36.67
CA GLN A 239 -5.13 -15.73 36.28
C GLN A 239 -3.77 -16.19 36.84
N PRO A 240 -3.59 -17.50 37.09
CA PRO A 240 -2.37 -18.06 37.67
C PRO A 240 -1.08 -17.66 36.93
N GLU A 241 -1.11 -17.62 35.59
CA GLU A 241 0.06 -17.34 34.75
C GLU A 241 0.60 -15.92 34.94
N ASN A 242 -0.27 -14.97 35.29
CA ASN A 242 0.10 -13.57 35.54
C ASN A 242 0.35 -13.30 37.03
N MET A 243 -0.05 -14.21 37.93
CA MET A 243 -0.05 -13.98 39.37
C MET A 243 1.36 -13.86 39.95
N GLU A 244 2.31 -14.68 39.49
CA GLU A 244 3.71 -14.61 39.95
C GLU A 244 4.33 -13.24 39.64
N HIS A 245 4.02 -12.72 38.46
CA HIS A 245 4.46 -11.40 38.03
C HIS A 245 3.80 -10.29 38.87
N ASN A 246 2.48 -10.31 39.01
CA ASN A 246 1.73 -9.31 39.78
C ASN A 246 2.09 -9.31 41.27
N GLN A 247 2.45 -10.48 41.82
CA GLN A 247 2.92 -10.60 43.20
C GLN A 247 4.18 -9.78 43.44
N LYS A 248 5.12 -9.73 42.48
CA LYS A 248 6.36 -8.95 42.62
C LYS A 248 6.07 -7.46 42.76
N ILE A 249 5.14 -6.94 41.93
CA ILE A 249 4.67 -5.56 42.02
C ILE A 249 4.08 -5.28 43.41
N TYR A 250 3.20 -6.15 43.89
CA TYR A 250 2.55 -5.97 45.20
C TYR A 250 3.56 -5.97 46.36
N GLU A 251 4.53 -6.89 46.36
CA GLU A 251 5.53 -6.96 47.43
C GLU A 251 6.42 -5.71 47.45
N GLN A 252 6.76 -5.14 46.29
CA GLN A 252 7.50 -3.87 46.22
C GLN A 252 6.68 -2.69 46.75
N VAL A 253 5.41 -2.56 46.34
CA VAL A 253 4.49 -1.54 46.89
C VAL A 253 4.36 -1.69 48.41
N LYS A 254 4.28 -2.93 48.90
CA LYS A 254 4.17 -3.24 50.32
C LYS A 254 5.43 -2.90 51.11
N GLU A 255 6.61 -3.11 50.54
CA GLU A 255 7.88 -2.69 51.14
C GLU A 255 7.97 -1.17 51.27
N ILE A 256 7.65 -0.43 50.20
CA ILE A 256 7.63 1.04 50.23
C ILE A 256 6.59 1.54 51.26
N ALA A 257 5.41 0.91 51.31
CA ALA A 257 4.35 1.28 52.24
C ALA A 257 4.79 1.08 53.70
N ALA A 258 5.49 -0.03 53.98
CA ALA A 258 6.07 -0.31 55.29
C ALA A 258 7.13 0.73 55.70
N ARG A 259 8.03 1.12 54.78
CA ARG A 259 9.00 2.20 55.02
C ARG A 259 8.32 3.54 55.33
N LYS A 260 7.16 3.79 54.72
CA LYS A 260 6.33 4.99 54.95
C LYS A 260 5.41 4.92 56.17
N GLY A 261 5.27 3.76 56.81
CA GLY A 261 4.31 3.57 57.91
C GLY A 261 2.85 3.69 57.49
N CYS A 262 2.52 3.30 56.25
CA CYS A 262 1.15 3.28 55.72
C CYS A 262 0.79 1.92 55.12
N SER A 263 -0.49 1.70 54.80
CA SER A 263 -0.90 0.48 54.10
C SER A 263 -0.56 0.55 52.59
N PRO A 264 -0.40 -0.61 51.90
CA PRO A 264 -0.22 -0.63 50.45
C PRO A 264 -1.35 0.11 49.70
N SER A 265 -2.59 0.01 50.19
CA SER A 265 -3.73 0.73 49.63
C SER A 265 -3.62 2.25 49.78
N GLN A 266 -3.15 2.72 50.95
CA GLN A 266 -2.90 4.14 51.18
C GLN A 266 -1.79 4.67 50.27
N LEU A 267 -0.70 3.90 50.11
CA LEU A 267 0.39 4.28 49.23
C LEU A 267 -0.07 4.37 47.77
N ALA A 268 -0.84 3.38 47.30
CA ALA A 268 -1.37 3.37 45.93
C ALA A 268 -2.32 4.54 45.65
N LEU A 269 -3.22 4.86 46.57
CA LEU A 269 -4.08 6.04 46.44
C LEU A 269 -3.29 7.35 46.54
N ALA A 270 -2.31 7.44 47.43
CA ALA A 270 -1.46 8.61 47.55
C ALA A 270 -0.69 8.89 46.25
N TRP A 271 -0.26 7.84 45.54
CA TRP A 271 0.35 7.96 44.22
C TRP A 271 -0.62 8.57 43.20
N VAL A 272 -1.88 8.11 43.14
CA VAL A 272 -2.90 8.69 42.24
C VAL A 272 -3.16 10.17 42.59
N HIS A 273 -3.27 10.49 43.88
CA HIS A 273 -3.41 11.88 44.37
C HIS A 273 -2.22 12.78 44.06
N HIS A 274 -1.04 12.20 43.83
CA HIS A 274 0.19 12.92 43.49
C HIS A 274 0.26 13.26 41.99
N GLN A 275 -0.53 12.59 41.14
CA GLN A 275 -0.47 12.79 39.70
C GLN A 275 -0.91 14.20 39.28
N GLY A 276 -1.72 14.89 40.08
CA GLY A 276 -2.06 16.29 39.84
C GLY A 276 -3.21 16.78 40.72
N ASN A 277 -3.48 18.09 40.68
CA ASN A 277 -4.62 18.72 41.35
C ASN A 277 -5.92 18.65 40.52
N ASP A 278 -5.86 18.00 39.36
CA ASP A 278 -6.92 17.73 38.40
C ASP A 278 -7.49 16.30 38.52
N VAL A 279 -7.05 15.51 39.51
CA VAL A 279 -7.33 14.08 39.63
C VAL A 279 -8.17 13.77 40.87
N ALA A 280 -9.28 13.05 40.69
CA ALA A 280 -10.15 12.57 41.76
C ALA A 280 -10.31 11.02 41.70
N PRO A 281 -9.56 10.22 42.48
CA PRO A 281 -9.81 8.79 42.58
C PRO A 281 -11.12 8.47 43.31
N ILE A 282 -11.83 7.45 42.85
CA ILE A 282 -13.12 6.98 43.40
C ILE A 282 -13.09 5.50 43.84
N PRO A 283 -12.21 5.10 44.79
CA PRO A 283 -12.21 3.75 45.34
C PRO A 283 -13.55 3.44 45.99
N GLY A 284 -14.16 2.31 45.63
CA GLY A 284 -15.37 1.81 46.27
C GLY A 284 -15.06 0.98 47.52
N THR A 285 -15.99 1.00 48.48
CA THR A 285 -15.93 0.16 49.68
C THR A 285 -17.33 -0.01 50.27
N THR A 286 -17.51 -1.08 51.04
CA THR A 286 -18.74 -1.35 51.82
C THR A 286 -18.48 -1.37 53.32
N LYS A 287 -17.33 -0.88 53.78
CA LYS A 287 -16.90 -0.88 55.18
C LYS A 287 -16.34 0.48 55.56
N ILE A 288 -16.72 0.99 56.74
CA ILE A 288 -16.26 2.28 57.27
C ILE A 288 -14.75 2.28 57.48
N GLU A 289 -14.17 1.18 57.96
CA GLU A 289 -12.74 1.09 58.25
C GLU A 289 -11.90 1.22 56.97
N ASN A 290 -12.34 0.58 55.88
CA ASN A 290 -11.70 0.70 54.56
C ASN A 290 -11.89 2.11 53.98
N PHE A 291 -13.04 2.75 54.23
CA PHE A 291 -13.26 4.13 53.83
C PHE A 291 -12.27 5.07 54.54
N ASP A 292 -12.12 4.94 55.86
CA ASP A 292 -11.19 5.75 56.65
C ASP A 292 -9.73 5.50 56.22
N GLN A 293 -9.38 4.26 55.86
CA GLN A 293 -8.08 3.94 55.27
C GLN A 293 -7.85 4.69 53.94
N ASN A 294 -8.82 4.67 53.03
CA ASN A 294 -8.73 5.38 51.75
C ASN A 294 -8.56 6.89 51.95
N VAL A 295 -9.34 7.49 52.85
CA VAL A 295 -9.21 8.92 53.20
C VAL A 295 -7.85 9.22 53.82
N GLY A 296 -7.29 8.28 54.61
CA GLY A 296 -5.95 8.39 55.18
C GLY A 296 -4.83 8.56 54.14
N ALA A 297 -5.04 8.14 52.89
CA ALA A 297 -4.07 8.31 51.80
C ALA A 297 -3.73 9.78 51.53
N LEU A 298 -4.66 10.72 51.79
CA LEU A 298 -4.43 12.16 51.62
C LEU A 298 -3.34 12.72 52.55
N SER A 299 -2.99 11.98 53.62
CA SER A 299 -1.92 12.36 54.57
C SER A 299 -0.55 11.80 54.17
N VAL A 300 -0.49 10.90 53.20
CA VAL A 300 0.76 10.27 52.75
C VAL A 300 1.45 11.20 51.75
N LYS A 301 2.68 11.61 52.06
CA LYS A 301 3.50 12.45 51.17
C LYS A 301 4.56 11.58 50.50
N LEU A 302 4.62 11.60 49.18
CA LEU A 302 5.62 10.89 48.39
C LEU A 302 6.77 11.83 48.03
N THR A 303 8.02 11.40 48.21
CA THR A 303 9.18 12.15 47.72
C THR A 303 9.40 11.89 46.22
N PRO A 304 10.15 12.74 45.50
CA PRO A 304 10.47 12.49 44.10
C PRO A 304 11.14 11.13 43.86
N GLU A 305 11.99 10.67 44.77
CA GLU A 305 12.67 9.37 44.67
C GLU A 305 11.69 8.22 44.82
N GLU A 306 10.75 8.32 45.76
CA GLU A 306 9.70 7.32 45.95
C GLU A 306 8.70 7.30 44.79
N MET A 307 8.43 8.46 44.19
CA MET A 307 7.65 8.55 42.95
C MET A 307 8.32 7.80 41.81
N VAL A 308 9.62 8.04 41.60
CA VAL A 308 10.41 7.31 40.58
C VAL A 308 10.44 5.81 40.87
N GLU A 309 10.62 5.43 42.13
CA GLU A 309 10.60 4.03 42.55
C GLU A 309 9.25 3.38 42.23
N LEU A 310 8.14 4.00 42.64
CA LEU A 310 6.77 3.53 42.36
C LEU A 310 6.46 3.49 40.86
N GLU A 311 6.91 4.47 40.09
CA GLU A 311 6.72 4.54 38.64
C GLU A 311 7.48 3.42 37.91
N SER A 312 8.64 3.03 38.44
CA SER A 312 9.44 1.93 37.89
C SER A 312 8.79 0.55 38.07
N LEU A 313 7.92 0.39 39.08
CA LEU A 313 7.21 -0.87 39.35
C LEU A 313 6.25 -1.23 38.20
N ALA A 314 5.60 -0.23 37.61
CA ALA A 314 4.73 -0.42 36.46
C ALA A 314 5.53 -0.66 35.15
N ALA A 315 6.72 -0.07 35.04
CA ALA A 315 7.62 -0.27 33.90
C ALA A 315 8.22 -1.69 33.85
N GLY A 316 8.29 -2.37 35.00
CA GLY A 316 8.74 -3.75 35.13
C GLY A 316 7.64 -4.80 34.93
N GLY A 317 6.37 -4.40 34.72
CA GLY A 317 5.26 -5.34 34.84
C GLY A 317 3.96 -5.13 34.08
N ALA A 318 3.81 -4.04 33.36
CA ALA A 318 3.07 -4.15 32.12
C ALA A 318 3.96 -4.95 31.16
N VAL A 319 3.45 -6.03 30.57
CA VAL A 319 3.86 -6.34 29.19
C VAL A 319 3.67 -5.01 28.47
N LYS A 320 4.77 -4.34 28.08
CA LYS A 320 4.69 -3.17 27.19
C LYS A 320 4.17 -3.72 25.88
N VAL A 321 2.85 -3.89 25.79
CA VAL A 321 2.18 -4.26 24.56
C VAL A 321 2.57 -3.15 23.60
N VAL A 322 3.33 -3.52 22.58
CA VAL A 322 3.71 -2.57 21.54
C VAL A 322 2.44 -1.88 21.05
N ARG A 323 2.37 -0.55 21.21
CA ARG A 323 1.19 0.22 20.83
C ARG A 323 0.80 -0.07 19.38
N ARG A 324 -0.49 -0.08 19.10
CA ARG A 324 -1.02 -0.22 17.73
C ARG A 324 -1.05 1.15 17.06
N THR A 325 -0.68 1.22 15.79
CA THR A 325 -0.82 2.43 14.96
C THR A 325 -1.54 2.11 13.66
N LYS A 326 -2.15 3.13 13.06
CA LYS A 326 -2.76 3.03 11.72
C LYS A 326 -1.67 3.20 10.67
N LEU A 327 -1.52 2.22 9.79
CA LEU A 327 -0.62 2.32 8.64
C LEU A 327 -1.43 2.75 7.42
N GLY A 328 -1.43 4.06 7.16
CA GLY A 328 -2.24 4.68 6.11
C GLY A 328 -3.72 4.85 6.47
N SER A 329 -4.46 5.49 5.57
CA SER A 329 -5.85 5.92 5.76
C SER A 329 -6.89 4.80 5.58
N GLN A 330 -6.49 3.66 5.02
CA GLN A 330 -7.39 2.57 4.62
C GLN A 330 -7.80 1.64 5.78
N GLY A 331 -7.30 1.88 7.00
CA GLY A 331 -7.72 1.16 8.20
C GLY A 331 -6.84 -0.03 8.59
N LEU A 332 -5.74 -0.29 7.89
CA LEU A 332 -4.72 -1.24 8.34
C LEU A 332 -4.14 -0.77 9.68
N GLN A 333 -4.23 -1.61 10.71
CA GLN A 333 -3.60 -1.36 12.02
C GLN A 333 -2.48 -2.35 12.24
N VAL A 334 -1.36 -1.88 12.76
CA VAL A 334 -0.13 -2.65 12.94
C VAL A 334 0.54 -2.27 14.26
N SER A 335 1.49 -3.06 14.73
CA SER A 335 2.35 -2.66 15.85
C SER A 335 3.25 -1.50 15.45
N ALA A 336 3.37 -0.46 16.29
CA ALA A 336 4.20 0.71 16.01
C ALA A 336 5.67 0.36 15.80
N GLN A 337 6.15 -0.70 16.45
CA GLN A 337 7.41 -1.35 16.12
C GLN A 337 7.13 -2.60 15.30
N GLY A 338 7.60 -2.64 14.04
CA GLY A 338 7.55 -3.84 13.20
C GLY A 338 8.83 -4.66 13.30
N LEU A 339 8.82 -5.85 12.67
CA LEU A 339 9.98 -6.75 12.56
C LEU A 339 10.27 -7.04 11.08
N GLY A 340 11.46 -6.64 10.62
CA GLY A 340 11.97 -7.04 9.31
C GLY A 340 12.63 -8.42 9.36
N CYS A 341 12.09 -9.38 8.61
CA CYS A 341 12.52 -10.79 8.68
C CYS A 341 13.69 -11.14 7.75
N MET A 342 14.16 -10.19 6.92
CA MET A 342 15.23 -10.38 5.94
C MET A 342 16.48 -11.06 6.52
N GLY A 343 17.00 -10.55 7.65
CA GLY A 343 18.25 -11.03 8.25
C GLY A 343 18.19 -12.45 8.83
N MET A 344 17.01 -13.07 8.88
CA MET A 344 16.84 -14.45 9.35
C MET A 344 17.35 -15.48 8.32
N SER A 345 17.26 -15.15 7.03
CA SER A 345 17.66 -16.07 5.94
C SER A 345 18.38 -15.42 4.75
N ALA A 346 18.57 -14.10 4.72
CA ALA A 346 19.10 -13.39 3.56
C ALA A 346 20.09 -12.27 3.91
N PHE A 347 21.04 -12.05 2.99
CA PHE A 347 21.93 -10.88 2.85
C PHE A 347 22.90 -10.55 4.00
N TYR A 348 22.64 -10.95 5.25
CA TYR A 348 23.46 -10.64 6.43
C TYR A 348 24.15 -11.89 7.00
N GLY A 349 24.99 -12.51 6.17
CA GLY A 349 25.70 -13.74 6.51
C GLY A 349 24.83 -15.00 6.35
N PRO A 350 25.27 -16.15 6.91
CA PRO A 350 24.56 -17.41 6.76
C PRO A 350 23.21 -17.41 7.50
N PRO A 351 22.18 -18.09 6.95
CA PRO A 351 20.88 -18.27 7.60
C PRO A 351 21.01 -18.83 9.01
N LYS A 352 20.11 -18.45 9.91
CA LYS A 352 20.03 -18.99 11.26
C LYS A 352 19.13 -20.24 11.30
N PRO A 353 19.29 -21.14 12.29
CA PRO A 353 18.41 -22.29 12.43
C PRO A 353 16.94 -21.88 12.54
N ASP A 354 16.05 -22.59 11.84
CA ASP A 354 14.59 -22.33 11.86
C ASP A 354 14.04 -22.29 13.30
N THR A 355 14.51 -23.17 14.18
CA THR A 355 14.05 -23.25 15.59
C THR A 355 14.24 -21.93 16.33
N ASP A 356 15.39 -21.29 16.12
CA ASP A 356 15.76 -20.06 16.83
C ASP A 356 14.97 -18.87 16.27
N MET A 357 14.77 -18.84 14.94
CA MET A 357 14.01 -17.77 14.29
C MET A 357 12.51 -17.90 14.55
N ILE A 358 11.96 -19.11 14.62
CA ILE A 358 10.58 -19.36 15.07
C ILE A 358 10.42 -18.88 16.51
N ALA A 359 11.35 -19.21 17.42
CA ALA A 359 11.32 -18.74 18.79
C ALA A 359 11.35 -17.20 18.89
N LEU A 360 12.18 -16.55 18.05
CA LEU A 360 12.23 -15.09 17.96
C LEU A 360 10.93 -14.47 17.44
N ILE A 361 10.32 -15.05 16.39
CA ILE A 361 9.03 -14.61 15.85
C ILE A 361 7.93 -14.76 16.90
N HIS A 362 7.91 -15.90 17.61
CA HIS A 362 6.97 -16.11 18.71
C HIS A 362 7.20 -15.09 19.81
N HIS A 363 8.45 -14.81 20.20
CA HIS A 363 8.76 -13.78 21.19
C HIS A 363 8.29 -12.38 20.76
N ALA A 364 8.46 -12.03 19.48
CA ALA A 364 7.91 -10.80 18.90
C ALA A 364 6.38 -10.72 19.07
N ILE A 365 5.65 -11.77 18.66
CA ILE A 365 4.19 -11.83 18.76
C ILE A 365 3.74 -11.74 20.22
N HIS A 366 4.39 -12.46 21.14
CA HIS A 366 4.09 -12.40 22.58
C HIS A 366 4.37 -11.01 23.18
N SER A 367 5.32 -10.26 22.61
CA SER A 367 5.63 -8.89 23.03
C SER A 367 4.71 -7.84 22.39
N GLY A 368 3.73 -8.25 21.57
CA GLY A 368 2.78 -7.36 20.90
C GLY A 368 3.23 -6.85 19.54
N VAL A 369 4.35 -7.34 18.98
CA VAL A 369 4.74 -7.05 17.60
C VAL A 369 3.88 -7.90 16.68
N THR A 370 3.10 -7.21 15.84
CA THR A 370 2.15 -7.85 14.92
C THR A 370 2.54 -7.63 13.46
N PHE A 371 3.34 -6.61 13.15
CA PHE A 371 3.77 -6.32 11.79
C PHE A 371 5.05 -7.07 11.42
N LEU A 372 4.90 -8.12 10.62
CA LEU A 372 6.01 -8.95 10.16
C LEU A 372 6.24 -8.72 8.67
N ASP A 373 7.43 -8.26 8.31
CA ASP A 373 7.80 -7.90 6.94
C ASP A 373 8.81 -8.91 6.34
N THR A 374 8.39 -9.61 5.29
CA THR A 374 9.20 -10.60 4.54
C THR A 374 9.20 -10.30 3.03
N SER A 375 9.75 -11.18 2.20
CA SER A 375 9.75 -11.09 0.73
C SER A 375 10.07 -12.44 0.10
N ASP A 376 9.56 -12.67 -1.12
CA ASP A 376 9.90 -13.85 -1.93
C ASP A 376 11.40 -13.97 -2.26
N VAL A 377 12.13 -12.87 -2.39
CA VAL A 377 13.58 -12.86 -2.68
C VAL A 377 14.46 -13.20 -1.46
N TYR A 378 13.92 -13.24 -0.24
CA TYR A 378 14.74 -13.45 0.96
C TYR A 378 15.17 -14.92 1.10
N GLY A 379 16.47 -15.16 0.92
CA GLY A 379 17.10 -16.47 1.01
C GLY A 379 16.74 -17.39 -0.18
N PRO A 380 16.42 -16.80 -1.33
CA PRO A 380 15.13 -16.87 -2.03
C PRO A 380 14.11 -17.89 -1.53
N PHE A 381 12.88 -17.45 -1.35
CA PHE A 381 11.68 -18.21 -0.98
C PHE A 381 11.69 -18.81 0.44
N THR A 382 12.87 -19.01 1.02
CA THR A 382 13.05 -19.68 2.32
C THR A 382 12.53 -18.86 3.49
N ASN A 383 12.57 -17.52 3.43
CA ASN A 383 12.03 -16.68 4.51
C ASN A 383 10.51 -16.79 4.63
N GLU A 384 9.80 -16.80 3.50
CA GLU A 384 8.34 -17.02 3.48
C GLU A 384 7.98 -18.41 4.02
N ILE A 385 8.78 -19.44 3.68
CA ILE A 385 8.58 -20.79 4.22
C ILE A 385 8.79 -20.81 5.76
N LEU A 386 9.82 -20.12 6.26
CA LEU A 386 10.09 -19.98 7.69
C LEU A 386 8.92 -19.31 8.41
N LEU A 387 8.40 -18.19 7.88
CA LEU A 387 7.25 -17.50 8.45
C LEU A 387 5.99 -18.37 8.38
N GLY A 388 5.77 -19.11 7.29
CA GLY A 388 4.64 -20.04 7.19
C GLY A 388 4.67 -21.15 8.24
N LYS A 389 5.86 -21.61 8.66
CA LYS A 389 6.02 -22.51 9.82
C LYS A 389 5.74 -21.79 11.14
N ALA A 390 6.30 -20.59 11.32
CA ALA A 390 6.19 -19.83 12.56
C ALA A 390 4.75 -19.39 12.89
N LEU A 391 3.93 -19.14 11.87
CA LEU A 391 2.58 -18.59 12.02
C LEU A 391 1.48 -19.64 12.22
N GLN A 392 1.80 -20.93 12.18
CA GLN A 392 0.83 -21.99 12.46
C GLN A 392 0.21 -21.81 13.85
N GLY A 393 -1.11 -21.64 13.91
CA GLY A 393 -1.87 -21.44 15.15
C GLY A 393 -1.79 -20.05 15.77
N VAL A 394 -1.14 -19.07 15.13
CA VAL A 394 -1.04 -17.67 15.61
C VAL A 394 -1.20 -16.63 14.49
N ARG A 395 -1.60 -17.04 13.27
CA ARG A 395 -1.68 -16.20 12.07
C ARG A 395 -2.60 -14.99 12.27
N GLU A 396 -3.68 -15.15 13.03
CA GLU A 396 -4.67 -14.12 13.35
C GLU A 396 -4.14 -13.00 14.24
N LYS A 397 -2.96 -13.18 14.85
CA LYS A 397 -2.29 -12.18 15.71
C LYS A 397 -1.32 -11.28 14.94
N VAL A 398 -1.20 -11.46 13.63
CA VAL A 398 -0.15 -10.86 12.80
C VAL A 398 -0.75 -10.15 11.60
N GLU A 399 -0.24 -8.96 11.29
CA GLU A 399 -0.36 -8.33 9.99
C GLU A 399 0.88 -8.68 9.16
N LEU A 400 0.70 -9.59 8.21
CA LEU A 400 1.76 -10.17 7.41
C LEU A 400 1.97 -9.36 6.13
N ALA A 401 3.18 -8.82 5.99
CA ALA A 401 3.63 -8.16 4.77
C ALA A 401 4.62 -9.03 3.98
N THR A 402 4.39 -9.19 2.68
CA THR A 402 5.39 -9.77 1.77
C THR A 402 5.46 -9.00 0.46
N LYS A 403 6.41 -9.34 -0.41
CA LYS A 403 6.74 -8.57 -1.62
C LYS A 403 7.10 -9.47 -2.79
N PHE A 404 6.93 -8.92 -3.99
CA PHE A 404 7.36 -9.49 -5.26
C PHE A 404 8.12 -8.47 -6.10
N GLY A 405 8.66 -8.92 -7.23
CA GLY A 405 9.12 -8.03 -8.30
C GLY A 405 10.61 -8.16 -8.62
N ILE A 406 11.38 -8.86 -7.78
CA ILE A 406 12.79 -9.16 -8.05
C ILE A 406 12.90 -10.61 -8.52
N ARG A 407 13.38 -10.80 -9.75
CA ARG A 407 13.66 -12.12 -10.32
C ARG A 407 15.16 -12.25 -10.60
N PHE A 408 15.72 -13.43 -10.31
CA PHE A 408 17.05 -13.78 -10.80
C PHE A 408 16.93 -14.73 -11.99
N ALA A 409 17.41 -14.29 -13.15
CA ALA A 409 17.46 -15.08 -14.40
C ALA A 409 18.89 -15.04 -14.95
N ASP A 410 19.48 -16.21 -15.23
CA ASP A 410 20.85 -16.36 -15.75
C ASP A 410 21.92 -15.57 -14.96
N GLY A 411 21.77 -15.51 -13.63
CA GLY A 411 22.67 -14.79 -12.74
C GLY A 411 22.51 -13.26 -12.74
N LYS A 412 21.53 -12.72 -13.49
CA LYS A 412 21.17 -11.30 -13.51
C LYS A 412 19.89 -11.05 -12.73
N GLN A 413 19.84 -9.89 -12.09
CA GLN A 413 18.64 -9.41 -11.43
C GLN A 413 17.76 -8.68 -12.46
N GLU A 414 16.50 -9.08 -12.56
CA GLU A 414 15.46 -8.44 -13.35
C GLU A 414 14.37 -7.91 -12.41
N ILE A 415 13.77 -6.76 -12.77
CA ILE A 415 12.60 -6.23 -12.08
C ILE A 415 11.36 -6.47 -12.95
N ARG A 416 10.29 -6.99 -12.35
CA ARG A 416 9.08 -7.43 -13.07
C ARG A 416 7.81 -6.97 -12.36
N GLY A 417 6.97 -6.23 -13.08
CA GLY A 417 5.67 -5.72 -12.64
C GLY A 417 4.51 -6.12 -13.55
N ASP A 418 4.76 -6.92 -14.58
CA ASP A 418 3.71 -7.33 -15.52
C ASP A 418 2.65 -8.23 -14.84
N PRO A 419 1.38 -8.17 -15.28
CA PRO A 419 0.26 -8.82 -14.60
C PRO A 419 0.44 -10.33 -14.39
N ALA A 420 0.98 -11.04 -15.39
CA ALA A 420 1.22 -12.47 -15.28
C ALA A 420 2.22 -12.80 -14.17
N TYR A 421 3.31 -12.02 -14.07
CA TYR A 421 4.29 -12.19 -13.00
C TYR A 421 3.74 -11.81 -11.62
N VAL A 422 3.03 -10.67 -11.50
CA VAL A 422 2.38 -10.22 -10.26
C VAL A 422 1.52 -11.35 -9.67
N ARG A 423 0.63 -11.91 -10.50
CA ARG A 423 -0.27 -13.00 -10.09
C ARG A 423 0.51 -14.26 -9.72
N ALA A 424 1.43 -14.71 -10.56
CA ALA A 424 2.21 -15.92 -10.30
C ALA A 424 3.02 -15.82 -9.00
N SER A 425 3.61 -14.66 -8.72
CA SER A 425 4.34 -14.40 -7.48
C SER A 425 3.40 -14.41 -6.26
N CYS A 426 2.21 -13.80 -6.36
CA CYS A 426 1.24 -13.78 -5.28
C CYS A 426 0.79 -15.20 -4.90
N GLU A 427 0.40 -16.01 -5.89
CA GLU A 427 0.00 -17.41 -5.68
C GLU A 427 1.12 -18.24 -5.04
N ALA A 428 2.36 -18.02 -5.49
CA ALA A 428 3.51 -18.72 -4.95
C ALA A 428 3.82 -18.30 -3.50
N SER A 429 3.68 -17.01 -3.17
CA SER A 429 3.83 -16.50 -1.82
C SER A 429 2.77 -17.06 -0.88
N LEU A 430 1.49 -17.07 -1.27
CA LEU A 430 0.39 -17.68 -0.49
C LEU A 430 0.70 -19.15 -0.15
N LYS A 431 1.16 -19.92 -1.14
CA LYS A 431 1.55 -21.33 -0.94
C LYS A 431 2.73 -21.50 0.03
N ARG A 432 3.77 -20.68 -0.08
CA ARG A 432 4.96 -20.77 0.78
C ARG A 432 4.66 -20.36 2.22
N LEU A 433 3.88 -19.29 2.38
CA LEU A 433 3.41 -18.79 3.67
C LEU A 433 2.33 -19.69 4.29
N GLN A 434 1.69 -20.54 3.49
CA GLN A 434 0.56 -21.39 3.90
C GLN A 434 -0.59 -20.55 4.49
N VAL A 435 -0.96 -19.48 3.77
CA VAL A 435 -2.06 -18.58 4.13
C VAL A 435 -2.96 -18.38 2.92
N ASP A 436 -4.25 -18.13 3.16
CA ASP A 436 -5.21 -17.84 2.09
C ASP A 436 -5.15 -16.36 1.66
N CYS A 437 -4.61 -15.49 2.52
CA CYS A 437 -4.53 -14.06 2.27
C CYS A 437 -3.28 -13.42 2.91
N VAL A 438 -2.60 -12.58 2.13
CA VAL A 438 -1.55 -11.65 2.63
C VAL A 438 -2.23 -10.35 3.10
N ASP A 439 -1.81 -9.78 4.23
CA ASP A 439 -2.40 -8.52 4.68
C ASP A 439 -1.91 -7.34 3.83
N LEU A 440 -0.60 -7.21 3.63
CA LEU A 440 -0.01 -6.13 2.83
C LEU A 440 0.98 -6.67 1.80
N TYR A 441 0.70 -6.47 0.51
CA TYR A 441 1.54 -6.99 -0.58
C TYR A 441 2.23 -5.86 -1.33
N TYR A 442 3.56 -5.91 -1.37
CA TYR A 442 4.38 -4.86 -1.99
C TYR A 442 4.89 -5.26 -3.37
N GLN A 443 4.93 -4.30 -4.30
CA GLN A 443 5.97 -4.33 -5.33
C GLN A 443 7.31 -3.88 -4.69
N HIS A 444 8.28 -4.80 -4.62
CA HIS A 444 9.55 -4.65 -3.90
C HIS A 444 10.50 -3.65 -4.57
N ARG A 445 10.50 -3.62 -5.91
CA ARG A 445 11.19 -2.62 -6.73
C ARG A 445 10.32 -2.32 -7.94
N ILE A 446 10.28 -1.05 -8.33
CA ILE A 446 9.42 -0.59 -9.42
C ILE A 446 9.97 -1.07 -10.76
N ASP A 447 9.11 -1.75 -11.53
CA ASP A 447 9.39 -2.08 -12.92
C ASP A 447 9.19 -0.83 -13.78
N THR A 448 10.30 -0.25 -14.24
CA THR A 448 10.31 0.98 -15.05
C THR A 448 10.04 0.72 -16.54
N SER A 449 9.89 -0.54 -16.95
CA SER A 449 9.63 -0.90 -18.36
C SER A 449 8.17 -0.72 -18.78
N LEU A 450 7.25 -0.57 -17.82
CA LEU A 450 5.80 -0.45 -18.06
C LEU A 450 5.15 0.59 -17.13
N PRO A 451 3.99 1.18 -17.50
CA PRO A 451 3.28 2.12 -16.66
C PRO A 451 2.81 1.48 -15.37
N ILE A 452 3.03 2.15 -14.24
CA ILE A 452 2.67 1.62 -12.92
C ILE A 452 1.18 1.20 -12.81
N GLU A 453 0.30 1.85 -13.56
CA GLU A 453 -1.13 1.55 -13.63
C GLU A 453 -1.41 0.11 -14.07
N VAL A 454 -0.56 -0.48 -14.91
CA VAL A 454 -0.68 -1.88 -15.36
C VAL A 454 -0.42 -2.82 -14.19
N THR A 455 0.64 -2.58 -13.41
CA THR A 455 0.95 -3.37 -12.19
C THR A 455 -0.16 -3.24 -11.15
N ILE A 456 -0.58 -2.00 -10.86
CA ILE A 456 -1.63 -1.75 -9.85
C ILE A 456 -2.98 -2.31 -10.30
N GLY A 457 -3.27 -2.28 -11.60
CA GLY A 457 -4.47 -2.90 -12.16
C GLY A 457 -4.56 -4.40 -11.83
N GLU A 458 -3.45 -5.12 -11.86
CA GLU A 458 -3.44 -6.54 -11.47
C GLU A 458 -3.50 -6.73 -9.95
N LEU A 459 -2.78 -5.92 -9.18
CA LEU A 459 -2.85 -5.96 -7.70
C LEU A 459 -4.27 -5.67 -7.20
N LYS A 460 -4.99 -4.74 -7.84
CA LYS A 460 -6.40 -4.46 -7.55
C LYS A 460 -7.27 -5.71 -7.72
N LYS A 461 -7.09 -6.50 -8.79
CA LYS A 461 -7.83 -7.76 -8.97
C LYS A 461 -7.52 -8.75 -7.85
N LEU A 462 -6.27 -8.84 -7.39
CA LEU A 462 -5.89 -9.70 -6.27
C LEU A 462 -6.55 -9.25 -4.95
N VAL A 463 -6.78 -7.94 -4.77
CA VAL A 463 -7.59 -7.42 -3.65
C VAL A 463 -9.05 -7.86 -3.79
N GLU A 464 -9.65 -7.70 -4.97
CA GLU A 464 -11.04 -8.09 -5.25
C GLU A 464 -11.27 -9.60 -5.09
N GLU A 465 -10.26 -10.41 -5.42
CA GLU A 465 -10.24 -11.87 -5.21
C GLU A 465 -9.99 -12.28 -3.75
N GLY A 466 -9.68 -11.34 -2.85
CA GLY A 466 -9.40 -11.61 -1.44
C GLY A 466 -8.07 -12.29 -1.16
N LYS A 467 -7.14 -12.31 -2.13
CA LYS A 467 -5.79 -12.91 -1.99
C LYS A 467 -4.82 -11.99 -1.24
N ILE A 468 -5.04 -10.68 -1.36
CA ILE A 468 -4.32 -9.65 -0.60
C ILE A 468 -5.34 -8.65 -0.04
N LYS A 469 -5.07 -8.03 1.11
CA LYS A 469 -5.97 -6.99 1.67
C LYS A 469 -5.57 -5.58 1.26
N TYR A 470 -4.27 -5.31 1.26
CA TYR A 470 -3.70 -3.97 1.09
C TYR A 470 -2.52 -4.00 0.11
N ILE A 471 -2.32 -2.89 -0.60
CA ILE A 471 -1.25 -2.73 -1.59
C ILE A 471 -0.17 -1.78 -1.04
N GLY A 472 1.09 -2.18 -1.18
CA GLY A 472 2.23 -1.32 -0.87
C GLY A 472 3.19 -1.17 -2.05
N LEU A 473 4.05 -0.15 -2.00
CA LEU A 473 5.18 0.04 -2.92
C LEU A 473 6.47 0.18 -2.13
N SER A 474 7.61 -0.23 -2.69
CA SER A 474 8.91 0.00 -2.08
C SER A 474 9.86 0.70 -3.04
N GLU A 475 10.57 1.71 -2.53
CA GLU A 475 11.50 2.55 -3.32
C GLU A 475 10.85 3.11 -4.60
N ALA A 476 9.67 3.73 -4.46
CA ALA A 476 8.92 4.36 -5.55
C ALA A 476 9.03 5.90 -5.49
N SER A 477 9.07 6.55 -6.65
CA SER A 477 9.10 8.00 -6.81
C SER A 477 7.74 8.63 -6.54
N ALA A 478 7.71 9.94 -6.24
CA ALA A 478 6.46 10.63 -5.93
C ALA A 478 5.44 10.58 -7.09
N SER A 479 5.90 10.76 -8.34
CA SER A 479 5.00 10.68 -9.51
C SER A 479 4.44 9.27 -9.70
N THR A 480 5.28 8.23 -9.57
CA THR A 480 4.84 6.83 -9.59
C THR A 480 3.83 6.53 -8.47
N ILE A 481 4.07 7.01 -7.24
CA ILE A 481 3.16 6.83 -6.09
C ILE A 481 1.78 7.45 -6.38
N ARG A 482 1.73 8.69 -6.88
CA ARG A 482 0.47 9.39 -7.18
C ARG A 482 -0.34 8.65 -8.24
N ARG A 483 0.32 8.21 -9.31
CA ARG A 483 -0.32 7.47 -10.40
C ARG A 483 -0.81 6.10 -9.96
N ALA A 484 -0.03 5.39 -9.14
CA ALA A 484 -0.44 4.13 -8.54
C ALA A 484 -1.69 4.31 -7.66
N HIS A 485 -1.67 5.30 -6.77
CA HIS A 485 -2.76 5.60 -5.83
C HIS A 485 -4.06 5.99 -6.54
N ALA A 486 -3.98 6.62 -7.71
CA ALA A 486 -5.14 6.95 -8.54
C ALA A 486 -5.85 5.72 -9.12
N VAL A 487 -5.15 4.59 -9.32
CA VAL A 487 -5.74 3.34 -9.83
C VAL A 487 -6.37 2.53 -8.69
N HIS A 488 -5.63 2.37 -7.60
CA HIS A 488 -6.10 1.77 -6.36
C HIS A 488 -5.36 2.39 -5.18
N PRO A 489 -6.03 2.68 -4.05
CA PRO A 489 -5.39 3.27 -2.90
C PRO A 489 -4.14 2.49 -2.45
N ILE A 490 -2.97 3.14 -2.43
CA ILE A 490 -1.74 2.59 -1.84
C ILE A 490 -1.78 2.79 -0.33
N THR A 491 -1.57 1.72 0.44
CA THR A 491 -1.68 1.72 1.90
C THR A 491 -0.38 2.16 2.57
N ALA A 492 0.75 1.68 2.06
CA ALA A 492 2.06 1.98 2.61
C ALA A 492 3.15 2.07 1.54
N VAL A 493 4.13 2.95 1.78
CA VAL A 493 5.37 3.02 1.00
C VAL A 493 6.56 2.68 1.90
N GLN A 494 7.37 1.71 1.46
CA GLN A 494 8.53 1.20 2.20
C GLN A 494 9.85 1.76 1.65
N LEU A 495 10.63 2.47 2.49
CA LEU A 495 11.82 3.23 2.09
C LEU A 495 12.96 3.06 3.09
N GLU A 496 14.21 3.25 2.64
CA GLU A 496 15.31 3.44 3.57
C GLU A 496 15.20 4.82 4.22
N TRP A 497 14.78 4.87 5.49
CA TRP A 497 14.69 6.11 6.26
C TRP A 497 15.25 5.90 7.66
N SER A 498 16.22 6.74 8.02
CA SER A 498 16.94 6.68 9.30
C SER A 498 17.59 8.03 9.59
N LEU A 499 18.16 8.18 10.77
CA LEU A 499 18.84 9.41 11.21
C LEU A 499 19.85 9.95 10.18
N TRP A 500 20.46 9.08 9.35
CA TRP A 500 21.49 9.44 8.36
C TRP A 500 21.13 9.10 6.89
N SER A 501 19.90 8.66 6.63
CA SER A 501 19.35 8.43 5.28
C SER A 501 18.03 9.18 5.22
N ARG A 502 18.09 10.45 4.79
CA ARG A 502 16.98 11.41 4.86
C ARG A 502 16.61 11.99 3.48
N ASP A 503 17.12 11.39 2.40
CA ASP A 503 16.90 11.86 1.02
C ASP A 503 15.44 11.78 0.58
N VAL A 504 14.61 11.01 1.27
CA VAL A 504 13.16 10.87 1.00
C VAL A 504 12.31 12.00 1.56
N GLU A 505 12.84 12.82 2.48
CA GLU A 505 12.07 13.84 3.22
C GLU A 505 11.63 15.02 2.34
N GLU A 506 12.31 15.26 1.21
CA GLU A 506 12.00 16.36 0.30
C GLU A 506 10.73 16.11 -0.53
N ASP A 507 10.54 14.88 -1.02
CA ASP A 507 9.51 14.58 -2.03
C ASP A 507 8.59 13.42 -1.65
N ILE A 508 9.17 12.31 -1.18
CA ILE A 508 8.40 11.08 -0.95
C ILE A 508 7.57 11.16 0.34
N ILE A 509 8.17 11.63 1.45
CA ILE A 509 7.46 11.76 2.73
C ILE A 509 6.27 12.74 2.63
N PRO A 510 6.42 13.95 2.05
CA PRO A 510 5.29 14.85 1.81
C PRO A 510 4.21 14.21 0.94
N THR A 511 4.60 13.53 -0.15
CA THR A 511 3.65 12.85 -1.05
C THR A 511 2.86 11.75 -0.33
N CYS A 512 3.49 10.93 0.50
CA CYS A 512 2.81 9.92 1.30
C CYS A 512 1.77 10.56 2.24
N ARG A 513 2.16 11.61 2.96
CA ARG A 513 1.28 12.30 3.91
C ARG A 513 0.10 12.98 3.23
N GLU A 514 0.34 13.63 2.10
CA GLU A 514 -0.71 14.25 1.28
C GLU A 514 -1.80 13.23 0.87
N LEU A 515 -1.38 12.03 0.49
CA LEU A 515 -2.27 10.96 0.04
C LEU A 515 -2.78 10.06 1.19
N GLY A 516 -2.42 10.35 2.43
CA GLY A 516 -2.78 9.52 3.60
C GLY A 516 -2.20 8.10 3.54
N ILE A 517 -0.99 7.95 3.02
CA ILE A 517 -0.25 6.69 2.88
C ILE A 517 0.71 6.52 4.06
N GLY A 518 0.76 5.34 4.68
CA GLY A 518 1.69 5.03 5.76
C GLY A 518 3.13 4.85 5.27
N ILE A 519 4.11 5.07 6.15
CA ILE A 519 5.54 4.97 5.81
C ILE A 519 6.16 3.82 6.59
N VAL A 520 6.80 2.89 5.89
CA VAL A 520 7.53 1.77 6.50
C VAL A 520 9.03 1.97 6.32
N ALA A 521 9.74 2.22 7.42
CA ALA A 521 11.17 2.54 7.39
C ALA A 521 12.02 1.26 7.49
N TYR A 522 12.71 0.89 6.41
CA TYR A 522 13.70 -0.19 6.43
C TYR A 522 15.11 0.33 6.71
N SER A 523 15.97 -0.54 7.24
CA SER A 523 17.31 -0.17 7.74
C SER A 523 17.34 1.07 8.67
N PRO A 524 16.38 1.24 9.61
CA PRO A 524 16.28 2.44 10.45
C PRO A 524 17.50 2.64 11.37
N LEU A 525 18.30 1.58 11.59
CA LEU A 525 19.54 1.58 12.36
C LEU A 525 20.80 1.78 11.50
N GLY A 526 20.67 2.29 10.28
CA GLY A 526 21.79 2.48 9.37
C GLY A 526 22.52 1.18 9.05
N ARG A 527 21.74 0.13 8.72
CA ARG A 527 22.25 -1.23 8.41
C ARG A 527 23.10 -1.85 9.54
N GLY A 528 22.92 -1.38 10.78
CA GLY A 528 23.60 -1.85 11.99
C GLY A 528 24.55 -0.83 12.59
N PHE A 529 24.98 0.18 11.85
CA PHE A 529 25.98 1.14 12.32
C PHE A 529 25.52 1.95 13.54
N LEU A 530 24.28 2.43 13.55
CA LEU A 530 23.75 3.21 14.67
C LEU A 530 23.54 2.38 15.96
N SER A 531 23.77 1.07 15.90
CA SER A 531 23.72 0.19 17.08
C SER A 531 25.09 -0.09 17.69
N ALA A 532 26.15 -0.17 16.87
CA ALA A 532 27.45 -0.72 17.29
C ALA A 532 28.67 0.09 16.80
N GLY A 533 28.46 1.17 16.06
CA GLY A 533 29.54 2.04 15.53
C GLY A 533 30.51 1.27 14.62
N GLN A 534 31.73 1.79 14.46
CA GLN A 534 32.75 1.18 13.58
C GLN A 534 33.02 -0.32 13.87
N ASN A 535 32.89 -0.74 15.13
CA ASN A 535 33.17 -2.11 15.57
C ASN A 535 32.25 -3.12 14.88
N PHE A 536 31.08 -2.69 14.39
CA PHE A 536 30.18 -3.58 13.64
C PHE A 536 30.82 -4.02 12.30
N VAL A 537 31.55 -3.13 11.62
CA VAL A 537 32.12 -3.38 10.28
C VAL A 537 33.20 -4.45 10.35
N GLU A 538 34.04 -4.40 11.39
CA GLU A 538 35.11 -5.37 11.64
C GLU A 538 34.56 -6.79 11.88
N ASN A 539 33.36 -6.89 12.46
CA ASN A 539 32.70 -8.14 12.81
C ASN A 539 31.80 -8.70 11.70
N LEU A 540 31.71 -8.04 10.53
CA LEU A 540 30.95 -8.56 9.40
C LEU A 540 31.63 -9.80 8.82
N HIS A 541 30.83 -10.76 8.36
CA HIS A 541 31.31 -11.92 7.62
C HIS A 541 31.95 -11.47 6.28
N GLU A 542 32.93 -12.21 5.76
CA GLU A 542 33.59 -11.86 4.49
C GLU A 542 32.62 -11.74 3.30
N SER A 543 31.61 -12.60 3.26
CA SER A 543 30.57 -12.56 2.21
C SER A 543 29.44 -11.55 2.43
N ASP A 544 29.51 -10.72 3.49
CA ASP A 544 28.48 -9.72 3.77
C ASP A 544 28.65 -8.51 2.85
N PHE A 545 27.64 -8.23 2.01
CA PHE A 545 27.71 -7.15 1.03
C PHE A 545 27.92 -5.77 1.65
N ARG A 546 27.57 -5.59 2.94
CA ARG A 546 27.79 -4.31 3.65
C ARG A 546 29.27 -3.95 3.70
N LYS A 547 30.19 -4.93 3.66
CA LYS A 547 31.64 -4.67 3.57
C LYS A 547 32.05 -3.88 2.33
N TYR A 548 31.18 -3.73 1.34
CA TYR A 548 31.47 -3.01 0.09
C TYR A 548 30.60 -1.77 -0.10
N LEU A 549 29.75 -1.42 0.89
CA LEU A 549 28.93 -0.22 0.80
C LEU A 549 29.79 1.04 1.03
N PRO A 550 29.66 2.09 0.20
CA PRO A 550 30.51 3.28 0.28
C PRO A 550 30.60 3.92 1.67
N ARG A 551 29.49 3.94 2.43
CA ARG A 551 29.42 4.46 3.81
C ARG A 551 30.31 3.73 4.82
N PHE A 552 30.70 2.51 4.51
CA PHE A 552 31.52 1.63 5.36
C PHE A 552 32.94 1.45 4.82
N GLN A 553 33.39 2.31 3.90
CA GLN A 553 34.72 2.23 3.28
C GLN A 553 35.63 3.41 3.66
N GLY A 554 36.90 3.11 3.90
CA GLY A 554 37.99 4.11 3.97
C GLY A 554 37.64 5.37 4.76
N GLU A 555 37.89 6.53 4.16
CA GLU A 555 37.65 7.85 4.77
C GLU A 555 36.17 8.10 5.10
N ASN A 556 35.23 7.48 4.38
CA ASN A 556 33.80 7.63 4.68
C ASN A 556 33.46 6.99 6.03
N LEU A 557 34.02 5.81 6.35
CA LEU A 557 33.79 5.15 7.63
C LEU A 557 34.39 5.95 8.78
N GLU A 558 35.62 6.45 8.61
CA GLU A 558 36.29 7.29 9.61
C GLU A 558 35.50 8.58 9.88
N HIS A 559 34.94 9.20 8.84
CA HIS A 559 34.09 10.36 9.01
C HIS A 559 32.78 10.02 9.74
N ASN A 560 32.07 8.99 9.25
CA ASN A 560 30.76 8.58 9.78
C ASN A 560 30.85 8.09 11.24
N LYS A 561 32.03 7.62 11.70
CA LYS A 561 32.28 7.28 13.11
C LYS A 561 31.96 8.43 14.05
N THR A 562 32.30 9.66 13.68
CA THR A 562 32.04 10.85 14.50
C THR A 562 30.55 11.10 14.73
N ILE A 563 29.70 10.68 13.78
CA ILE A 563 28.24 10.71 13.91
C ILE A 563 27.79 9.73 15.00
N PHE A 564 28.29 8.49 14.97
CA PHE A 564 27.96 7.49 15.97
C PHE A 564 28.41 7.91 17.37
N GLU A 565 29.59 8.50 17.52
CA GLU A 565 30.12 8.96 18.81
C GLU A 565 29.17 9.98 19.45
N LYS A 566 28.69 10.98 18.69
CA LYS A 566 27.72 11.98 19.15
C LYS A 566 26.37 11.35 19.53
N VAL A 567 25.87 10.44 18.69
CA VAL A 567 24.63 9.69 18.99
C VAL A 567 24.79 8.87 20.28
N ASN A 568 25.95 8.25 20.49
CA ASN A 568 26.24 7.45 21.67
C ASN A 568 26.36 8.31 22.94
N GLU A 569 26.99 9.48 22.87
CA GLU A 569 27.05 10.44 23.97
C GLU A 569 25.64 10.90 24.39
N MET A 570 24.78 11.20 23.42
CA MET A 570 23.39 11.56 23.72
C MET A 570 22.58 10.37 24.26
N ALA A 571 22.79 9.17 23.73
CA ALA A 571 22.13 7.96 24.24
C ALA A 571 22.51 7.71 25.72
N ALA A 572 23.77 7.92 26.07
CA ALA A 572 24.23 7.86 27.46
C ALA A 572 23.55 8.91 28.34
N ARG A 573 23.42 10.17 27.88
CA ARG A 573 22.66 11.23 28.58
C ARG A 573 21.20 10.83 28.79
N LYS A 574 20.57 10.21 27.78
CA LYS A 574 19.17 9.73 27.81
C LYS A 574 18.98 8.39 28.51
N LYS A 575 20.07 7.75 28.96
CA LYS A 575 20.06 6.42 29.60
C LYS A 575 19.40 5.35 28.72
N CYS A 576 19.63 5.39 27.42
CA CYS A 576 19.18 4.40 26.45
C CYS A 576 20.34 3.91 25.59
N THR A 577 20.14 2.86 24.79
CA THR A 577 21.15 2.44 23.81
C THR A 577 21.15 3.35 22.58
N PRO A 578 22.26 3.43 21.82
CA PRO A 578 22.28 4.14 20.53
C PRO A 578 21.21 3.64 19.55
N ALA A 579 20.96 2.32 19.55
CA ALA A 579 19.90 1.71 18.75
C ALA A 579 18.50 2.19 19.17
N GLN A 580 18.24 2.26 20.48
CA GLN A 580 16.99 2.79 21.01
C GLN A 580 16.81 4.26 20.64
N LEU A 581 17.87 5.07 20.73
CA LEU A 581 17.82 6.49 20.39
C LEU A 581 17.52 6.70 18.89
N ALA A 582 18.21 5.97 18.02
CA ALA A 582 18.01 6.04 16.57
C ALA A 582 16.60 5.60 16.16
N LEU A 583 16.06 4.52 16.74
CA LEU A 583 14.69 4.09 16.48
C LEU A 583 13.66 5.05 17.06
N ALA A 584 13.92 5.62 18.24
CA ALA A 584 13.05 6.62 18.84
C ALA A 584 12.93 7.84 17.93
N TRP A 585 14.04 8.29 17.32
CA TRP A 585 14.00 9.36 16.32
C TRP A 585 13.05 9.02 15.16
N VAL A 586 13.10 7.80 14.61
CA VAL A 586 12.18 7.37 13.53
C VAL A 586 10.73 7.34 14.02
N HIS A 587 10.46 6.83 15.22
CA HIS A 587 9.12 6.84 15.81
C HIS A 587 8.56 8.24 16.05
N HIS A 588 9.42 9.24 16.30
CA HIS A 588 9.01 10.64 16.49
C HIS A 588 8.73 11.38 15.17
N GLN A 589 9.01 10.77 14.02
CA GLN A 589 8.69 11.40 12.73
C GLN A 589 7.18 11.49 12.49
N GLY A 590 6.37 10.62 13.10
CA GLY A 590 4.92 10.67 13.05
C GLY A 590 4.26 9.33 13.37
N ASP A 591 2.97 9.35 13.69
CA ASP A 591 2.19 8.12 13.95
C ASP A 591 1.93 7.30 12.69
N ASP A 592 2.13 7.89 11.51
CA ASP A 592 2.08 7.26 10.19
C ASP A 592 3.34 6.43 9.85
N VAL A 593 4.33 6.38 10.74
CA VAL A 593 5.65 5.76 10.51
C VAL A 593 5.81 4.47 11.33
N VAL A 594 6.23 3.39 10.66
CA VAL A 594 6.50 2.09 11.29
C VAL A 594 7.89 1.57 10.88
N PRO A 595 8.91 1.64 11.75
CA PRO A 595 10.22 1.06 11.47
C PRO A 595 10.20 -0.47 11.57
N ILE A 596 10.94 -1.13 10.67
CA ILE A 596 11.08 -2.60 10.59
C ILE A 596 12.56 -3.04 10.73
N PRO A 597 13.25 -2.71 11.84
CA PRO A 597 14.61 -3.20 12.11
C PRO A 597 14.61 -4.73 12.16
N GLY A 598 15.47 -5.36 11.37
CA GLY A 598 15.69 -6.80 11.43
C GLY A 598 16.67 -7.20 12.53
N THR A 599 16.45 -8.37 13.13
CA THR A 599 17.36 -8.96 14.11
C THR A 599 17.26 -10.48 14.11
N THR A 600 18.29 -11.15 14.63
CA THR A 600 18.34 -12.60 14.87
C THR A 600 18.50 -12.92 16.36
N LYS A 601 18.37 -11.92 17.24
CA LYS A 601 18.55 -12.03 18.69
C LYS A 601 17.37 -11.41 19.42
N ILE A 602 16.89 -12.09 20.46
CA ILE A 602 15.77 -11.65 21.32
C ILE A 602 16.14 -10.35 22.05
N GLU A 603 17.39 -10.22 22.52
CA GLU A 603 17.86 -9.05 23.26
C GLU A 603 17.76 -7.78 22.41
N ASN A 604 18.15 -7.87 21.13
CA ASN A 604 18.05 -6.77 20.18
C ASN A 604 16.58 -6.44 19.85
N LEU A 605 15.71 -7.44 19.74
CA LEU A 605 14.27 -7.22 19.55
C LEU A 605 13.68 -6.47 20.75
N ASN A 606 14.04 -6.85 21.97
CA ASN A 606 13.63 -6.15 23.19
C ASN A 606 14.17 -4.71 23.24
N GLN A 607 15.40 -4.48 22.75
CA GLN A 607 15.92 -3.11 22.59
C GLN A 607 15.10 -2.30 21.59
N ASN A 608 14.77 -2.87 20.42
CA ASN A 608 13.95 -2.22 19.40
C ASN A 608 12.58 -1.83 19.98
N ILE A 609 11.92 -2.75 20.70
CA ILE A 609 10.66 -2.47 21.39
C ILE A 609 10.84 -1.37 22.45
N GLY A 610 11.94 -1.41 23.20
CA GLY A 610 12.27 -0.40 24.21
C GLY A 610 12.44 1.02 23.66
N ALA A 611 12.71 1.18 22.36
CA ALA A 611 12.81 2.49 21.71
C ALA A 611 11.50 3.29 21.80
N LEU A 612 10.35 2.63 21.85
CA LEU A 612 9.02 3.27 22.01
C LEU A 612 8.88 4.07 23.32
N SER A 613 9.72 3.75 24.31
CA SER A 613 9.72 4.42 25.62
C SER A 613 10.68 5.60 25.72
N VAL A 614 11.54 5.81 24.72
CA VAL A 614 12.46 6.95 24.69
C VAL A 614 11.70 8.16 24.17
N LYS A 615 11.51 9.19 25.01
CA LYS A 615 10.88 10.45 24.62
C LYS A 615 11.95 11.46 24.18
N LEU A 616 11.72 12.14 23.06
CA LEU A 616 12.61 13.18 22.53
C LEU A 616 11.87 14.52 22.52
N THR A 617 12.47 15.56 23.12
CA THR A 617 11.95 16.93 22.98
C THR A 617 12.25 17.48 21.59
N ALA A 618 11.62 18.61 21.22
CA ALA A 618 11.90 19.27 19.96
C ALA A 618 13.38 19.70 19.84
N GLU A 619 13.98 20.16 20.93
CA GLU A 619 15.39 20.54 20.98
C GLU A 619 16.31 19.32 20.85
N GLU A 620 15.97 18.20 21.50
CA GLU A 620 16.70 16.94 21.39
C GLU A 620 16.61 16.33 20.00
N MET A 621 15.45 16.42 19.34
CA MET A 621 15.27 16.03 17.95
C MET A 621 16.16 16.89 17.04
N ALA A 622 16.13 18.21 17.20
CA ALA A 622 16.98 19.12 16.42
C ALA A 622 18.48 18.87 16.67
N GLU A 623 18.86 18.57 17.92
CA GLU A 623 20.23 18.19 18.30
C GLU A 623 20.65 16.90 17.58
N LEU A 624 19.85 15.83 17.65
CA LEU A 624 20.09 14.56 16.95
C LEU A 624 20.26 14.74 15.46
N GLU A 625 19.35 15.49 14.85
CA GLU A 625 19.35 15.77 13.41
C GLU A 625 20.58 16.55 12.96
N SER A 626 21.10 17.44 13.81
CA SER A 626 22.34 18.18 13.53
C SER A 626 23.57 17.26 13.44
N TYR A 627 23.57 16.11 14.11
CA TYR A 627 24.69 15.17 14.09
C TYR A 627 24.81 14.43 12.76
N ALA A 628 23.69 14.24 12.06
CA ALA A 628 23.58 13.40 10.87
C ALA A 628 22.86 14.11 9.71
N SER A 629 23.00 15.43 9.63
CA SER A 629 22.51 16.19 8.47
C SER A 629 23.07 15.64 7.17
N ALA A 630 22.31 15.76 6.08
CA ALA A 630 22.60 15.08 4.81
C ALA A 630 24.03 15.34 4.30
N ASP A 631 24.57 16.55 4.50
CA ASP A 631 25.91 16.95 4.05
C ASP A 631 27.06 16.33 4.87
N LEU A 632 26.76 15.87 6.09
CA LEU A 632 27.72 15.27 7.01
C LEU A 632 27.89 13.76 6.79
N VAL A 633 26.91 13.08 6.19
CA VAL A 633 27.01 11.64 5.94
C VAL A 633 27.86 11.41 4.69
N LYS A 634 28.95 10.66 4.82
CA LYS A 634 29.86 10.39 3.69
C LYS A 634 29.64 9.02 3.08
N GLY A 635 29.62 8.98 1.74
CA GLY A 635 29.37 7.79 0.94
C GLY A 635 27.90 7.55 0.60
N ASP A 636 27.65 7.08 -0.61
CA ASP A 636 26.31 6.73 -1.09
C ASP A 636 25.74 5.49 -0.38
N ARG A 637 24.40 5.36 -0.41
CA ARG A 637 23.68 4.18 0.13
C ARG A 637 24.12 2.88 -0.54
N TYR A 638 24.51 2.95 -1.82
CA TYR A 638 24.91 1.82 -2.66
C TYR A 638 26.11 2.20 -3.54
N GLY A 639 27.03 1.27 -3.78
CA GLY A 639 28.24 1.50 -4.60
C GLY A 639 28.06 1.27 -6.11
N PHE A 640 26.93 0.67 -6.51
CA PHE A 640 26.48 0.50 -7.89
C PHE A 640 25.00 0.89 -7.93
N SER A 641 24.46 1.28 -9.10
CA SER A 641 23.04 1.65 -9.30
C SER A 641 22.12 0.48 -8.93
N ALA A 642 21.87 0.34 -7.63
CA ALA A 642 20.77 -0.41 -7.08
C ALA A 642 19.59 0.55 -7.12
N GLY A 643 18.61 0.26 -7.99
CA GLY A 643 17.45 1.11 -8.19
C GLY A 643 16.83 1.52 -6.85
N THR A 644 16.80 2.83 -6.62
CA THR A 644 16.12 3.48 -5.49
C THR A 644 14.93 4.27 -6.03
N TRP A 645 14.20 4.93 -5.14
CA TRP A 645 13.10 5.83 -5.55
C TRP A 645 13.52 6.85 -6.63
N LYS A 646 14.79 7.29 -6.67
CA LYS A 646 15.31 8.23 -7.68
C LYS A 646 15.28 7.70 -9.12
N GLU A 647 15.31 6.39 -9.29
CA GLU A 647 15.39 5.71 -10.60
C GLU A 647 14.12 4.90 -10.89
N SER A 648 13.00 5.27 -10.25
CA SER A 648 11.76 4.48 -10.24
C SER A 648 10.56 5.16 -10.94
N GLU A 649 10.83 6.18 -11.75
CA GLU A 649 9.80 6.75 -12.63
C GLU A 649 9.38 5.72 -13.69
N THR A 650 8.06 5.55 -13.84
CA THR A 650 7.47 4.68 -14.87
C THR A 650 6.97 5.50 -16.06
N PRO A 651 6.98 4.96 -17.29
CA PRO A 651 6.37 5.66 -18.44
C PRO A 651 4.88 5.95 -18.16
N PRO A 652 4.36 7.13 -18.54
CA PRO A 652 2.94 7.46 -18.35
C PRO A 652 2.02 6.50 -19.11
N LEU A 653 0.84 6.18 -18.54
CA LEU A 653 -0.14 5.37 -19.26
C LEU A 653 -0.53 6.00 -20.61
N SER A 654 -0.50 7.34 -20.71
CA SER A 654 -0.75 8.07 -21.96
C SER A 654 0.35 7.89 -23.01
N SER A 655 1.61 7.62 -22.65
CA SER A 655 2.62 7.24 -23.64
C SER A 655 2.43 5.82 -24.17
N TRP A 656 1.59 5.02 -23.50
CA TRP A 656 1.17 3.69 -23.97
C TRP A 656 -0.20 3.75 -24.68
N LYS A 657 -1.06 4.71 -24.33
CA LYS A 657 -2.39 4.95 -24.91
C LYS A 657 -2.46 6.19 -25.82
N SER A 658 -1.37 6.61 -26.46
CA SER A 658 -1.47 7.74 -27.39
C SER A 658 -2.30 7.31 -28.59
N GLU A 659 -3.60 7.63 -28.56
CA GLU A 659 -4.49 7.53 -29.70
C GLU A 659 -4.01 8.54 -30.74
N THR A 660 -3.51 8.00 -31.83
CA THR A 660 -3.03 8.71 -33.00
C THR A 660 -4.07 8.56 -34.10
N LYS A 661 -4.32 9.65 -34.83
CA LYS A 661 -5.20 9.60 -36.00
C LYS A 661 -4.48 8.95 -37.16
N LEU A 662 -4.95 7.77 -37.58
CA LEU A 662 -4.47 7.13 -38.79
C LEU A 662 -5.23 7.70 -40.00
N GLY A 663 -4.63 8.71 -40.62
CA GLY A 663 -5.25 9.46 -41.71
C GLY A 663 -6.25 10.51 -41.26
N SER A 664 -6.71 11.33 -42.20
CA SER A 664 -7.60 12.46 -41.96
C SER A 664 -9.08 12.09 -41.77
N GLN A 665 -9.43 10.82 -42.01
CA GLN A 665 -10.80 10.31 -42.01
C GLN A 665 -11.35 9.97 -40.62
N GLY A 666 -10.52 10.05 -39.57
CA GLY A 666 -10.97 9.94 -38.18
C GLY A 666 -10.78 8.58 -37.52
N LEU A 667 -10.07 7.64 -38.15
CA LEU A 667 -9.67 6.38 -37.52
C LEU A 667 -8.63 6.66 -36.42
N GLN A 668 -8.91 6.23 -35.19
CA GLN A 668 -8.05 6.44 -34.01
C GLN A 668 -7.41 5.12 -33.59
N VAL A 669 -6.09 5.09 -33.49
CA VAL A 669 -5.33 3.87 -33.20
C VAL A 669 -4.20 4.15 -32.22
N SER A 670 -3.69 3.14 -31.52
CA SER A 670 -2.47 3.25 -30.74
C SER A 670 -1.27 3.59 -31.63
N ALA A 671 -0.33 4.40 -31.12
CA ALA A 671 0.89 4.79 -31.86
C ALA A 671 1.72 3.60 -32.37
N GLN A 672 1.59 2.42 -31.74
CA GLN A 672 2.10 1.16 -32.29
C GLN A 672 0.97 0.15 -32.40
N GLY A 673 0.85 -0.51 -33.55
CA GLY A 673 -0.06 -1.63 -33.75
C GLY A 673 0.64 -2.99 -33.62
N LEU A 674 -0.12 -4.07 -33.77
CA LEU A 674 0.39 -5.44 -33.78
C LEU A 674 0.16 -6.09 -35.15
N GLY A 675 1.25 -6.49 -35.81
CA GLY A 675 1.18 -7.28 -37.04
C GLY A 675 1.01 -8.76 -36.72
N CYS A 676 -0.13 -9.35 -37.05
CA CYS A 676 -0.47 -10.72 -36.64
C CYS A 676 0.01 -11.81 -37.62
N MET A 677 0.69 -11.46 -38.71
CA MET A 677 1.13 -12.40 -39.75
C MET A 677 1.94 -13.59 -39.21
N GLY A 678 2.93 -13.32 -38.36
CA GLY A 678 3.86 -14.34 -37.86
C GLY A 678 3.24 -15.37 -36.92
N MET A 679 1.98 -15.18 -36.50
CA MET A 679 1.26 -16.11 -35.63
C MET A 679 0.89 -17.41 -36.36
N SER A 680 0.68 -17.34 -37.68
CA SER A 680 0.23 -18.48 -38.49
C SER A 680 0.90 -18.63 -39.86
N ALA A 681 1.68 -17.64 -40.32
CA ALA A 681 2.20 -17.61 -41.68
C ALA A 681 3.69 -17.20 -41.77
N PHE A 682 4.35 -17.68 -42.82
CA PHE A 682 5.68 -17.28 -43.34
C PHE A 682 6.92 -17.44 -42.43
N TYR A 683 6.81 -17.32 -41.11
CA TYR A 683 7.94 -17.31 -40.16
C TYR A 683 8.02 -18.60 -39.31
N GLY A 684 7.99 -19.74 -39.99
CA GLY A 684 8.00 -21.06 -39.34
C GLY A 684 6.61 -21.60 -39.02
N PRO A 685 6.51 -22.67 -38.22
CA PRO A 685 5.24 -23.30 -37.90
C PRO A 685 4.34 -22.42 -37.03
N PRO A 686 3.00 -22.51 -37.19
CA PRO A 686 2.05 -21.78 -36.37
C PRO A 686 2.22 -22.12 -34.89
N LYS A 687 1.94 -21.14 -34.02
CA LYS A 687 1.97 -21.33 -32.57
C LYS A 687 0.59 -21.77 -32.06
N PRO A 688 0.50 -22.40 -30.87
CA PRO A 688 -0.78 -22.75 -30.28
C PRO A 688 -1.70 -21.54 -30.14
N ASP A 689 -2.99 -21.71 -30.44
CA ASP A 689 -4.01 -20.65 -30.32
C ASP A 689 -4.01 -20.02 -28.93
N THR A 690 -3.84 -20.83 -27.87
CA THR A 690 -3.81 -20.36 -26.47
C THR A 690 -2.75 -19.30 -26.24
N ASP A 691 -1.56 -19.51 -26.81
CA ASP A 691 -0.41 -18.63 -26.61
C ASP A 691 -0.58 -17.33 -27.39
N MET A 692 -1.14 -17.43 -28.61
CA MET A 692 -1.38 -16.26 -29.45
C MET A 692 -2.56 -15.43 -28.96
N ILE A 693 -3.62 -16.06 -28.44
CA ILE A 693 -4.72 -15.35 -27.76
C ILE A 693 -4.17 -14.62 -26.53
N ALA A 694 -3.33 -15.27 -25.72
CA ALA A 694 -2.70 -14.63 -24.57
C ALA A 694 -1.84 -13.43 -24.98
N LEU A 695 -1.09 -13.54 -26.08
CA LEU A 695 -0.31 -12.43 -26.63
C LEU A 695 -1.20 -11.27 -27.13
N ILE A 696 -2.30 -11.57 -27.82
CA ILE A 696 -3.26 -10.55 -28.30
C ILE A 696 -3.90 -9.83 -27.10
N HIS A 697 -4.37 -10.58 -26.10
CA HIS A 697 -4.93 -10.00 -24.87
C HIS A 697 -3.89 -9.16 -24.14
N HIS A 698 -2.65 -9.65 -24.03
CA HIS A 698 -1.55 -8.89 -23.44
C HIS A 698 -1.31 -7.58 -24.20
N ALA A 699 -1.40 -7.59 -25.53
CA ALA A 699 -1.25 -6.39 -26.35
C ALA A 699 -2.37 -5.37 -26.11
N ILE A 700 -3.63 -5.82 -26.10
CA ILE A 700 -4.81 -4.97 -25.83
C ILE A 700 -4.73 -4.38 -24.43
N HIS A 701 -4.44 -5.20 -23.42
CA HIS A 701 -4.26 -4.73 -22.04
C HIS A 701 -3.09 -3.76 -21.88
N SER A 702 -2.09 -3.83 -22.78
CA SER A 702 -0.97 -2.89 -22.85
C SER A 702 -1.31 -1.60 -23.62
N GLY A 703 -2.56 -1.41 -24.06
CA GLY A 703 -3.02 -0.22 -24.75
C GLY A 703 -2.87 -0.25 -26.28
N VAL A 704 -2.53 -1.41 -26.87
CA VAL A 704 -2.52 -1.56 -28.32
C VAL A 704 -3.94 -1.74 -28.82
N THR A 705 -4.41 -0.78 -29.60
CA THR A 705 -5.75 -0.80 -30.17
C THR A 705 -5.76 -1.18 -31.65
N PHE A 706 -4.63 -1.24 -32.35
CA PHE A 706 -4.60 -1.57 -33.78
C PHE A 706 -4.04 -2.96 -34.08
N LEU A 707 -4.88 -3.85 -34.61
CA LEU A 707 -4.51 -5.22 -34.96
C LEU A 707 -4.59 -5.43 -36.48
N ASP A 708 -3.50 -5.90 -37.08
CA ASP A 708 -3.38 -6.04 -38.53
C ASP A 708 -3.20 -7.51 -38.96
N THR A 709 -4.14 -8.01 -39.77
CA THR A 709 -4.12 -9.38 -40.32
C THR A 709 -4.45 -9.44 -41.81
N SER A 710 -4.65 -10.63 -42.39
CA SER A 710 -5.08 -10.87 -43.78
C SER A 710 -5.75 -12.24 -43.92
N ASP A 711 -6.71 -12.35 -44.84
CA ASP A 711 -7.35 -13.62 -45.21
C ASP A 711 -6.37 -14.70 -45.72
N MET A 712 -5.22 -14.30 -46.26
CA MET A 712 -4.24 -15.25 -46.80
C MET A 712 -3.35 -15.88 -45.71
N TYR A 713 -3.25 -15.30 -44.51
CA TYR A 713 -2.30 -15.77 -43.48
C TYR A 713 -2.71 -17.14 -42.92
N GLY A 714 -1.79 -18.10 -43.00
CA GLY A 714 -1.98 -19.49 -42.59
C GLY A 714 -3.18 -20.14 -43.29
N PRO A 715 -3.41 -19.83 -44.58
CA PRO A 715 -4.69 -19.48 -45.19
C PRO A 715 -5.92 -19.49 -44.26
N PHE A 716 -6.52 -18.30 -44.07
CA PHE A 716 -7.74 -18.06 -43.30
C PHE A 716 -7.64 -18.29 -41.78
N THR A 717 -6.64 -19.05 -41.30
CA THR A 717 -6.52 -19.43 -39.89
C THR A 717 -6.23 -18.24 -38.99
N ASN A 718 -5.51 -17.22 -39.47
CA ASN A 718 -5.20 -16.05 -38.66
C ASN A 718 -6.45 -15.21 -38.35
N GLU A 719 -7.36 -15.07 -39.31
CA GLU A 719 -8.65 -14.39 -39.07
C GLU A 719 -9.51 -15.19 -38.07
N ILE A 720 -9.49 -16.53 -38.16
CA ILE A 720 -10.19 -17.38 -37.18
C ILE A 720 -9.59 -17.21 -35.78
N LEU A 721 -8.26 -17.14 -35.66
CA LEU A 721 -7.57 -16.90 -34.40
C LEU A 721 -7.95 -15.55 -33.78
N LEU A 722 -7.93 -14.47 -34.57
CA LEU A 722 -8.32 -13.14 -34.09
C LEU A 722 -9.80 -13.12 -33.69
N GLY A 723 -10.69 -13.78 -34.45
CA GLY A 723 -12.10 -13.87 -34.10
C GLY A 723 -12.35 -14.59 -32.76
N LYS A 724 -11.52 -15.57 -32.40
CA LYS A 724 -11.53 -16.19 -31.06
C LYS A 724 -10.99 -15.23 -30.00
N ALA A 725 -9.87 -14.54 -30.29
CA ALA A 725 -9.21 -13.65 -29.33
C ALA A 725 -10.05 -12.43 -28.97
N LEU A 726 -10.85 -11.91 -29.90
CA LEU A 726 -11.61 -10.66 -29.72
C LEU A 726 -12.98 -10.84 -29.05
N GLN A 727 -13.36 -12.06 -28.67
CA GLN A 727 -14.59 -12.30 -27.91
C GLN A 727 -14.55 -11.55 -26.57
N GLY A 728 -15.48 -10.61 -26.38
CA GLY A 728 -15.59 -9.79 -25.17
C GLY A 728 -14.72 -8.53 -25.14
N VAL A 729 -13.80 -8.33 -26.10
CA VAL A 729 -12.88 -7.18 -26.15
C VAL A 729 -12.84 -6.49 -27.53
N ARG A 730 -13.75 -6.83 -28.44
CA ARG A 730 -13.81 -6.30 -29.83
C ARG A 730 -13.89 -4.78 -29.90
N GLU A 731 -14.61 -4.15 -28.97
CA GLU A 731 -14.80 -2.69 -28.91
C GLU A 731 -13.54 -1.95 -28.45
N GLU A 732 -12.52 -2.65 -27.95
CA GLU A 732 -11.25 -2.06 -27.49
C GLU A 732 -10.22 -1.93 -28.63
N VAL A 733 -10.53 -2.42 -29.84
CA VAL A 733 -9.58 -2.45 -30.96
C VAL A 733 -10.19 -1.99 -32.28
N GLU A 734 -9.33 -1.42 -33.11
CA GLU A 734 -9.52 -1.23 -34.54
C GLU A 734 -8.86 -2.40 -35.28
N LEU A 735 -9.68 -3.17 -35.98
CA LEU A 735 -9.32 -4.42 -36.66
C LEU A 735 -9.13 -4.19 -38.16
N ALA A 736 -7.91 -4.47 -38.63
CA ALA A 736 -7.55 -4.46 -40.04
C ALA A 736 -7.42 -5.87 -40.63
N THR A 737 -8.01 -6.08 -41.80
CA THR A 737 -7.73 -7.28 -42.62
C THR A 737 -7.63 -6.92 -44.11
N LYS A 738 -7.22 -7.88 -44.94
CA LYS A 738 -6.89 -7.66 -46.36
C LYS A 738 -7.37 -8.80 -47.23
N PHE A 739 -7.65 -8.46 -48.49
CA PHE A 739 -7.99 -9.37 -49.58
C PHE A 739 -7.07 -9.18 -50.79
N GLY A 740 -7.21 -10.03 -51.80
CA GLY A 740 -6.65 -9.77 -53.13
C GLY A 740 -5.56 -10.73 -53.57
N ILE A 741 -5.08 -11.60 -52.67
CA ILE A 741 -4.14 -12.69 -53.01
C ILE A 741 -4.92 -14.00 -52.99
N CYS A 742 -5.04 -14.66 -54.14
CA CYS A 742 -5.59 -16.01 -54.23
C CYS A 742 -4.59 -16.99 -54.84
N PHE A 743 -4.86 -18.28 -54.64
CA PHE A 743 -4.11 -19.36 -55.27
C PHE A 743 -5.05 -20.12 -56.21
N ALA A 744 -4.76 -20.10 -57.51
CA ALA A 744 -5.46 -20.86 -58.54
C ALA A 744 -4.46 -21.79 -59.23
N ASP A 745 -4.79 -23.09 -59.32
CA ASP A 745 -3.92 -24.13 -59.92
C ASP A 745 -2.46 -24.13 -59.40
N GLY A 746 -2.28 -23.83 -58.11
CA GLY A 746 -0.96 -23.75 -57.46
C GLY A 746 -0.14 -22.50 -57.81
N LYS A 747 -0.71 -21.54 -58.54
CA LYS A 747 -0.11 -20.24 -58.82
C LYS A 747 -0.80 -19.14 -58.02
N GLN A 748 0.01 -18.18 -57.56
CA GLN A 748 -0.51 -16.98 -56.93
C GLN A 748 -1.08 -16.05 -58.00
N GLU A 749 -2.32 -15.61 -57.81
CA GLU A 749 -3.01 -14.62 -58.63
C GLU A 749 -3.42 -13.43 -57.75
N ILE A 750 -3.44 -12.25 -58.35
CA ILE A 750 -3.90 -11.02 -57.70
C ILE A 750 -5.24 -10.64 -58.31
N ARG A 751 -6.26 -10.44 -57.46
CA ARG A 751 -7.64 -10.15 -57.90
C ARG A 751 -8.24 -8.97 -57.16
N GLY A 752 -8.71 -7.99 -57.92
CA GLY A 752 -9.42 -6.80 -57.46
C GLY A 752 -10.82 -6.65 -58.06
N ASP A 753 -11.31 -7.66 -58.79
CA ASP A 753 -12.63 -7.57 -59.41
C ASP A 753 -13.76 -7.51 -58.36
N PRO A 754 -14.86 -6.78 -58.62
CA PRO A 754 -15.90 -6.51 -57.63
C PRO A 754 -16.51 -7.77 -56.99
N ALA A 755 -16.73 -8.82 -57.78
CA ALA A 755 -17.30 -10.07 -57.28
C ALA A 755 -16.37 -10.74 -56.26
N TYR A 756 -15.06 -10.75 -56.54
CA TYR A 756 -14.06 -11.28 -55.64
C TYR A 756 -13.88 -10.43 -54.37
N VAL A 757 -13.80 -9.10 -54.51
CA VAL A 757 -13.69 -8.18 -53.36
C VAL A 757 -14.82 -8.42 -52.36
N ARG A 758 -16.06 -8.48 -52.84
CA ARG A 758 -17.23 -8.74 -52.01
C ARG A 758 -17.17 -10.12 -51.37
N ALA A 759 -16.89 -11.17 -52.15
CA ALA A 759 -16.81 -12.53 -51.62
C ALA A 759 -15.77 -12.67 -50.51
N CYS A 760 -14.61 -12.03 -50.66
CA CYS A 760 -13.58 -11.99 -49.62
C CYS A 760 -14.06 -11.25 -48.37
N CYS A 761 -14.71 -10.09 -48.51
CA CYS A 761 -15.21 -9.31 -47.38
C CYS A 761 -16.20 -10.12 -46.53
N GLU A 762 -17.20 -10.73 -47.18
CA GLU A 762 -18.20 -11.57 -46.49
C GLU A 762 -17.54 -12.76 -45.78
N ALA A 763 -16.54 -13.37 -46.40
CA ALA A 763 -15.83 -14.49 -45.82
C ALA A 763 -14.95 -14.08 -44.63
N SER A 764 -14.31 -12.91 -44.70
CA SER A 764 -13.52 -12.35 -43.60
C SER A 764 -14.40 -12.01 -42.39
N LEU A 765 -15.55 -11.35 -42.60
CA LEU A 765 -16.52 -11.08 -41.53
C LEU A 765 -16.94 -12.35 -40.78
N LYS A 766 -17.23 -13.42 -41.52
CA LYS A 766 -17.58 -14.72 -40.94
C LYS A 766 -16.45 -15.35 -40.12
N ARG A 767 -15.20 -15.29 -40.61
CA ARG A 767 -14.05 -15.89 -39.92
C ARG A 767 -13.63 -15.11 -38.68
N LEU A 768 -13.63 -13.79 -38.79
CA LEU A 768 -13.38 -12.86 -37.68
C LEU A 768 -14.54 -12.83 -36.68
N GLN A 769 -15.72 -13.30 -37.07
CA GLN A 769 -16.95 -13.27 -36.26
C GLN A 769 -17.30 -11.83 -35.83
N VAL A 770 -17.25 -10.92 -36.80
CA VAL A 770 -17.59 -9.49 -36.62
C VAL A 770 -18.57 -9.07 -37.70
N ASP A 771 -19.40 -8.07 -37.39
CA ASP A 771 -20.34 -7.51 -38.35
C ASP A 771 -19.69 -6.45 -39.26
N CYS A 772 -18.56 -5.89 -38.82
CA CYS A 772 -17.82 -4.86 -39.54
C CYS A 772 -16.30 -4.98 -39.33
N VAL A 773 -15.53 -4.83 -40.41
CA VAL A 773 -14.07 -4.62 -40.38
C VAL A 773 -13.80 -3.12 -40.28
N ASP A 774 -12.89 -2.68 -39.40
CA ASP A 774 -12.63 -1.25 -39.26
C ASP A 774 -11.83 -0.73 -40.46
N LEU A 775 -10.74 -1.41 -40.85
CA LEU A 775 -9.92 -1.02 -41.99
C LEU A 775 -9.68 -2.21 -42.94
N TYR A 776 -10.16 -2.10 -44.18
CA TYR A 776 -10.05 -3.17 -45.16
C TYR A 776 -9.13 -2.80 -46.31
N TYR A 777 -8.07 -3.60 -46.50
CA TYR A 777 -7.05 -3.35 -47.51
C TYR A 777 -7.21 -4.22 -48.74
N GLN A 778 -6.91 -3.66 -49.92
CA GLN A 778 -6.39 -4.49 -51.01
C GLN A 778 -4.91 -4.81 -50.72
N HIS A 779 -4.59 -6.09 -50.50
CA HIS A 779 -3.28 -6.58 -50.05
C HIS A 779 -2.19 -6.42 -51.11
N ARG A 780 -2.55 -6.66 -52.38
CA ARG A 780 -1.70 -6.38 -53.55
C ARG A 780 -2.58 -5.85 -54.67
N ILE A 781 -2.06 -4.90 -55.43
CA ILE A 781 -2.82 -4.23 -56.48
C ILE A 781 -2.98 -5.16 -57.69
N ASP A 782 -4.24 -5.36 -58.10
CA ASP A 782 -4.57 -6.03 -59.34
C ASP A 782 -4.31 -5.08 -60.51
N THR A 783 -3.23 -5.33 -61.25
CA THR A 783 -2.82 -4.51 -62.40
C THR A 783 -3.56 -4.87 -63.69
N SER A 784 -4.44 -5.87 -63.67
CA SER A 784 -5.22 -6.27 -64.84
C SER A 784 -6.46 -5.39 -65.09
N LEU A 785 -6.86 -4.59 -64.10
CA LEU A 785 -8.03 -3.71 -64.17
C LEU A 785 -7.78 -2.33 -63.52
N PRO A 786 -8.53 -1.28 -63.87
CA PRO A 786 -8.36 0.04 -63.27
C PRO A 786 -8.71 0.04 -61.79
N ILE A 787 -7.88 0.70 -60.96
CA ILE A 787 -8.09 0.74 -59.51
C ILE A 787 -9.47 1.28 -59.11
N GLU A 788 -10.06 2.18 -59.90
CA GLU A 788 -11.39 2.76 -59.66
C GLU A 788 -12.49 1.69 -59.59
N VAL A 789 -12.32 0.56 -60.28
CA VAL A 789 -13.26 -0.55 -60.26
C VAL A 789 -13.25 -1.25 -58.90
N THR A 790 -12.06 -1.55 -58.38
CA THR A 790 -11.87 -2.14 -57.05
C THR A 790 -12.40 -1.22 -55.96
N ILE A 791 -11.99 0.06 -55.99
CA ILE A 791 -12.42 1.05 -54.99
C ILE A 791 -13.91 1.32 -55.08
N GLY A 792 -14.50 1.27 -56.28
CA GLY A 792 -15.93 1.39 -56.47
C GLY A 792 -16.72 0.30 -55.74
N GLU A 793 -16.19 -0.92 -55.65
CA GLU A 793 -16.82 -1.99 -54.86
C GLU A 793 -16.59 -1.82 -53.36
N LEU A 794 -15.37 -1.45 -52.94
CA LEU A 794 -15.07 -1.18 -51.54
C LEU A 794 -15.94 -0.04 -50.99
N LYS A 795 -16.18 1.01 -51.78
CA LYS A 795 -17.11 2.09 -51.44
C LYS A 795 -18.52 1.58 -51.14
N LYS A 796 -19.04 0.62 -51.91
CA LYS A 796 -20.35 0.01 -51.61
C LYS A 796 -20.33 -0.75 -50.30
N LEU A 797 -19.23 -1.46 -49.99
CA LEU A 797 -19.09 -2.16 -48.71
C LEU A 797 -19.04 -1.19 -47.52
N VAL A 798 -18.49 0.03 -47.71
CA VAL A 798 -18.59 1.12 -46.74
C VAL A 798 -20.03 1.57 -46.57
N GLU A 799 -20.74 1.84 -47.68
CA GLU A 799 -22.15 2.26 -47.67
C GLU A 799 -23.09 1.20 -47.04
N GLU A 800 -22.74 -0.09 -47.17
CA GLU A 800 -23.43 -1.22 -46.54
C GLU A 800 -23.06 -1.43 -45.05
N GLY A 801 -22.07 -0.69 -44.52
CA GLY A 801 -21.60 -0.81 -43.14
C GLY A 801 -20.79 -2.08 -42.85
N LYS A 802 -20.31 -2.77 -43.88
CA LYS A 802 -19.48 -3.99 -43.74
C LYS A 802 -18.01 -3.68 -43.46
N ILE A 803 -17.55 -2.52 -43.91
CA ILE A 803 -16.22 -1.98 -43.61
C ILE A 803 -16.36 -0.50 -43.22
N LYS A 804 -15.52 0.03 -42.31
CA LYS A 804 -15.54 1.47 -41.97
C LYS A 804 -14.62 2.29 -42.86
N TYR A 805 -13.41 1.81 -43.09
CA TYR A 805 -12.34 2.52 -43.78
C TYR A 805 -11.69 1.66 -44.87
N ILE A 806 -11.20 2.32 -45.91
CA ILE A 806 -10.51 1.68 -47.04
C ILE A 806 -9.00 1.92 -46.94
N GLY A 807 -8.21 0.86 -47.09
CA GLY A 807 -6.76 0.93 -47.19
C GLY A 807 -6.22 0.30 -48.47
N LEU A 808 -4.95 0.60 -48.79
CA LEU A 808 -4.18 -0.06 -49.85
C LEU A 808 -2.86 -0.59 -49.31
N SER A 809 -2.30 -1.64 -49.89
CA SER A 809 -0.96 -2.12 -49.56
C SER A 809 -0.10 -2.25 -50.80
N GLU A 810 1.15 -1.77 -50.71
CA GLU A 810 2.13 -1.77 -51.82
C GLU A 810 1.54 -1.20 -53.13
N ALA A 811 0.98 0.01 -53.06
CA ALA A 811 0.41 0.74 -54.20
C ALA A 811 1.30 1.91 -54.64
N SER A 812 1.33 2.20 -55.93
CA SER A 812 2.11 3.30 -56.51
C SER A 812 1.44 4.65 -56.25
N ALA A 813 2.21 5.74 -56.34
CA ALA A 813 1.70 7.10 -56.11
C ALA A 813 0.52 7.45 -57.05
N SER A 814 0.61 7.07 -58.32
CA SER A 814 -0.46 7.28 -59.32
C SER A 814 -1.72 6.47 -58.98
N THR A 815 -1.56 5.19 -58.63
CA THR A 815 -2.67 4.33 -58.20
C THR A 815 -3.34 4.86 -56.92
N ILE A 816 -2.56 5.31 -55.92
CA ILE A 816 -3.09 5.90 -54.67
C ILE A 816 -3.96 7.13 -54.96
N ARG A 817 -3.47 8.05 -55.80
CA ARG A 817 -4.22 9.29 -56.16
C ARG A 817 -5.54 8.97 -56.83
N ARG A 818 -5.53 8.03 -57.77
CA ARG A 818 -6.74 7.60 -58.50
C ARG A 818 -7.73 6.89 -57.58
N ALA A 819 -7.24 6.03 -56.69
CA ALA A 819 -8.07 5.39 -55.69
C ALA A 819 -8.74 6.41 -54.75
N HIS A 820 -7.94 7.35 -54.22
CA HIS A 820 -8.41 8.38 -53.30
C HIS A 820 -9.44 9.33 -53.93
N ALA A 821 -9.36 9.55 -55.24
CA ALA A 821 -10.35 10.33 -55.99
C ALA A 821 -11.74 9.64 -56.08
N VAL A 822 -11.81 8.31 -55.94
CA VAL A 822 -13.09 7.56 -55.95
C VAL A 822 -13.70 7.50 -54.55
N HIS A 823 -12.88 7.21 -53.54
CA HIS A 823 -13.25 7.22 -52.13
C HIS A 823 -11.99 7.52 -51.28
N PRO A 824 -12.11 8.30 -50.18
CA PRO A 824 -10.96 8.59 -49.33
C PRO A 824 -10.24 7.33 -48.83
N ILE A 825 -8.99 7.15 -49.23
CA ILE A 825 -8.11 6.11 -48.68
C ILE A 825 -7.62 6.58 -47.31
N THR A 826 -7.81 5.75 -46.29
CA THR A 826 -7.49 6.09 -44.89
C THR A 826 -6.04 5.77 -44.56
N ALA A 827 -5.54 4.63 -45.02
CA ALA A 827 -4.16 4.21 -44.77
C ALA A 827 -3.54 3.48 -45.96
N VAL A 828 -2.23 3.65 -46.13
CA VAL A 828 -1.41 2.85 -47.06
C VAL A 828 -0.39 2.06 -46.25
N GLN A 829 -0.41 0.74 -46.42
CA GLN A 829 0.51 -0.18 -45.75
C GLN A 829 1.71 -0.55 -46.64
N LEU A 830 2.94 -0.32 -46.15
CA LEU A 830 4.19 -0.46 -46.91
C LEU A 830 5.31 -1.07 -46.05
N GLU A 831 6.29 -1.71 -46.69
CA GLU A 831 7.53 -2.08 -46.01
C GLU A 831 8.38 -0.83 -45.77
N TRP A 832 8.32 -0.26 -44.57
CA TRP A 832 9.11 0.91 -44.20
C TRP A 832 9.79 0.71 -42.85
N SER A 833 11.09 0.93 -42.83
CA SER A 833 11.94 0.75 -41.64
C SER A 833 13.28 1.44 -41.88
N LEU A 834 14.12 1.48 -40.85
CA LEU A 834 15.53 1.83 -41.01
C LEU A 834 16.23 0.95 -42.08
N TRP A 835 15.68 -0.21 -42.41
CA TRP A 835 16.20 -1.19 -43.37
C TRP A 835 15.62 -1.09 -44.79
N SER A 836 14.44 -0.48 -44.94
CA SER A 836 13.67 -0.41 -46.19
C SER A 836 13.15 1.00 -46.33
N ARG A 837 13.77 1.81 -47.19
CA ARG A 837 13.51 3.26 -47.33
C ARG A 837 13.13 3.69 -48.75
N ASP A 838 12.89 2.73 -49.65
CA ASP A 838 12.59 3.00 -51.07
C ASP A 838 11.27 3.75 -51.31
N VAL A 839 10.39 3.79 -50.31
CA VAL A 839 9.08 4.48 -50.39
C VAL A 839 9.15 5.98 -50.12
N GLU A 840 10.28 6.49 -49.60
CA GLU A 840 10.40 7.87 -49.10
C GLU A 840 10.38 8.93 -50.22
N GLU A 841 10.74 8.56 -51.45
CA GLU A 841 10.78 9.49 -52.59
C GLU A 841 9.37 9.80 -53.13
N ASP A 842 8.54 8.77 -53.32
CA ASP A 842 7.25 8.92 -54.04
C ASP A 842 6.02 8.71 -53.15
N ILE A 843 6.03 7.66 -52.33
CA ILE A 843 4.82 7.17 -51.66
C ILE A 843 4.55 7.93 -50.37
N ILE A 844 5.57 8.15 -49.54
CA ILE A 844 5.42 8.91 -48.28
C ILE A 844 4.95 10.35 -48.54
N PRO A 845 5.53 11.12 -49.49
CA PRO A 845 5.02 12.45 -49.83
C PRO A 845 3.58 12.41 -50.36
N THR A 846 3.24 11.43 -51.19
CA THR A 846 1.88 11.28 -51.73
C THR A 846 0.85 11.00 -50.63
N CYS A 847 1.18 10.15 -49.65
CA CYS A 847 0.28 9.90 -48.52
C CYS A 847 0.05 11.17 -47.69
N ARG A 848 1.13 11.90 -47.37
CA ARG A 848 1.06 13.14 -46.60
C ARG A 848 0.28 14.24 -47.31
N GLU A 849 0.50 14.41 -48.61
CA GLU A 849 -0.24 15.37 -49.43
C GLU A 849 -1.76 15.13 -49.38
N LEU A 850 -2.17 13.85 -49.42
CA LEU A 850 -3.58 13.44 -49.42
C LEU A 850 -4.16 13.26 -48.01
N GLY A 851 -3.38 13.48 -46.96
CA GLY A 851 -3.79 13.25 -45.56
C GLY A 851 -4.13 11.78 -45.27
N ILE A 852 -3.38 10.85 -45.86
CA ILE A 852 -3.50 9.40 -45.71
C ILE A 852 -2.48 8.93 -44.66
N GLY A 853 -2.90 8.08 -43.73
CA GLY A 853 -2.01 7.47 -42.74
C GLY A 853 -1.07 6.42 -43.34
N ILE A 854 0.08 6.21 -42.71
CA ILE A 854 1.10 5.26 -43.17
C ILE A 854 1.20 4.13 -42.17
N VAL A 855 1.03 2.88 -42.62
CA VAL A 855 1.21 1.68 -41.78
C VAL A 855 2.48 0.96 -42.20
N ALA A 856 3.48 0.96 -41.32
CA ALA A 856 4.79 0.38 -41.61
C ALA A 856 4.85 -1.09 -41.19
N TYR A 857 4.87 -2.01 -42.17
CA TYR A 857 5.06 -3.43 -41.91
C TYR A 857 6.54 -3.83 -41.99
N SER A 858 6.90 -4.91 -41.27
CA SER A 858 8.30 -5.31 -41.06
C SER A 858 9.23 -4.18 -40.57
N PRO A 859 8.80 -3.33 -39.60
CA PRO A 859 9.58 -2.17 -39.15
C PRO A 859 10.95 -2.55 -38.53
N LEU A 860 11.12 -3.83 -38.14
CA LEU A 860 12.36 -4.40 -37.59
C LEU A 860 13.23 -5.11 -38.65
N GLY A 861 13.07 -4.80 -39.94
CA GLY A 861 13.81 -5.48 -41.01
C GLY A 861 13.52 -6.98 -41.02
N ARG A 862 12.26 -7.37 -40.88
CA ARG A 862 11.80 -8.78 -40.80
C ARG A 862 12.43 -9.58 -39.65
N GLY A 863 12.80 -8.92 -38.56
CA GLY A 863 13.42 -9.51 -37.36
C GLY A 863 14.94 -9.43 -37.33
N PHE A 864 15.57 -8.90 -38.38
CA PHE A 864 17.02 -8.73 -38.41
C PHE A 864 17.50 -7.76 -37.32
N LEU A 865 16.82 -6.62 -37.16
CA LEU A 865 17.17 -5.59 -36.18
C LEU A 865 16.84 -5.98 -34.74
N SER A 866 16.15 -7.11 -34.50
CA SER A 866 15.92 -7.62 -33.14
C SER A 866 16.87 -8.74 -32.74
N SER A 867 17.27 -9.59 -33.70
CA SER A 867 17.96 -10.85 -33.40
C SER A 867 19.45 -10.86 -33.79
N GLY A 868 19.90 -9.84 -34.53
CA GLY A 868 21.30 -9.59 -34.80
C GLY A 868 21.99 -10.58 -35.74
N LYS A 869 23.32 -10.66 -35.62
CA LYS A 869 24.22 -11.29 -36.60
C LYS A 869 24.02 -12.79 -36.82
N ASN A 870 23.47 -13.51 -35.84
CA ASN A 870 23.20 -14.95 -35.96
C ASN A 870 21.73 -15.24 -36.30
N PHE A 871 20.98 -14.23 -36.73
CA PHE A 871 19.54 -14.32 -36.97
C PHE A 871 19.16 -15.47 -37.93
N VAL A 872 19.84 -15.57 -39.08
CA VAL A 872 19.49 -16.54 -40.13
C VAL A 872 19.71 -17.99 -39.67
N GLU A 873 20.73 -18.23 -38.86
CA GLU A 873 21.05 -19.55 -38.30
C GLU A 873 19.97 -20.03 -37.31
N SER A 874 19.27 -19.10 -36.67
CA SER A 874 18.19 -19.39 -35.72
C SER A 874 16.83 -19.67 -36.38
N LEU A 875 16.72 -19.45 -37.70
CA LEU A 875 15.46 -19.62 -38.41
C LEU A 875 15.14 -21.10 -38.68
N HIS A 876 13.86 -21.45 -38.60
CA HIS A 876 13.37 -22.76 -39.03
C HIS A 876 13.58 -22.96 -40.55
N ASP A 877 13.75 -24.19 -41.01
CA ASP A 877 14.00 -24.49 -42.44
C ASP A 877 12.87 -24.06 -43.37
N SER A 878 11.63 -24.04 -42.86
CA SER A 878 10.46 -23.57 -43.59
C SER A 878 10.25 -22.06 -43.54
N ASP A 879 11.17 -21.28 -42.95
CA ASP A 879 11.03 -19.84 -42.82
C ASP A 879 11.34 -19.13 -44.14
N ALA A 880 10.38 -18.37 -44.66
CA ALA A 880 10.52 -17.71 -45.97
C ALA A 880 11.70 -16.72 -46.03
N ARG A 881 12.14 -16.17 -44.89
CA ARG A 881 13.26 -15.22 -44.83
C ARG A 881 14.58 -15.86 -45.24
N LYS A 882 14.73 -17.20 -45.09
CA LYS A 882 15.93 -17.94 -45.53
C LYS A 882 16.17 -17.88 -47.04
N TYR A 883 15.21 -17.41 -47.83
CA TYR A 883 15.31 -17.35 -49.29
C TYR A 883 15.26 -15.92 -49.85
N LEU A 884 15.13 -14.91 -48.98
CA LEU A 884 15.07 -13.51 -49.39
C LEU A 884 16.50 -12.98 -49.68
N PRO A 885 16.70 -12.19 -50.76
CA PRO A 885 18.04 -11.75 -51.21
C PRO A 885 18.88 -11.05 -50.12
N ARG A 886 18.24 -10.27 -49.24
CA ARG A 886 18.89 -9.55 -48.11
C ARG A 886 19.51 -10.46 -47.05
N PHE A 887 19.10 -11.72 -47.00
CA PHE A 887 19.57 -12.72 -46.06
C PHE A 887 20.50 -13.76 -46.70
N GLN A 888 20.93 -13.54 -47.96
CA GLN A 888 21.80 -14.46 -48.69
C GLN A 888 23.24 -13.97 -48.76
N GLY A 889 24.19 -14.91 -48.63
CA GLY A 889 25.60 -14.73 -49.03
C GLY A 889 26.22 -13.40 -48.62
N GLU A 890 26.89 -12.73 -49.56
CA GLU A 890 27.58 -11.46 -49.34
C GLU A 890 26.64 -10.31 -48.91
N ASN A 891 25.36 -10.36 -49.30
CA ASN A 891 24.38 -9.35 -48.87
C ASN A 891 24.20 -9.42 -47.35
N LEU A 892 24.04 -10.62 -46.78
CA LEU A 892 23.89 -10.80 -45.34
C LEU A 892 25.13 -10.31 -44.58
N GLU A 893 26.32 -10.67 -45.04
CA GLU A 893 27.58 -10.25 -44.40
C GLU A 893 27.75 -8.73 -44.40
N HIS A 894 27.43 -8.07 -45.52
CA HIS A 894 27.42 -6.61 -45.56
C HIS A 894 26.39 -6.01 -44.59
N ASN A 895 25.18 -6.54 -44.61
CA ASN A 895 24.05 -6.11 -43.79
C ASN A 895 24.30 -6.27 -42.27
N LYS A 896 25.12 -7.24 -41.85
CA LYS A 896 25.57 -7.38 -40.44
C LYS A 896 26.29 -6.12 -39.92
N THR A 897 27.06 -5.44 -40.77
CA THR A 897 27.77 -4.21 -40.36
C THR A 897 26.82 -3.07 -39.99
N ILE A 898 25.64 -3.03 -40.61
CA ILE A 898 24.59 -2.05 -40.29
C ILE A 898 24.01 -2.35 -38.91
N PHE A 899 23.70 -3.63 -38.62
CA PHE A 899 23.21 -4.03 -37.30
C PHE A 899 24.19 -3.69 -36.19
N GLU A 900 25.50 -3.88 -36.41
CA GLU A 900 26.52 -3.58 -35.40
C GLU A 900 26.52 -2.11 -35.01
N LYS A 901 26.43 -1.19 -35.99
CA LYS A 901 26.33 0.25 -35.72
C LYS A 901 25.05 0.63 -34.97
N VAL A 902 23.91 0.07 -35.39
CA VAL A 902 22.62 0.27 -34.68
C VAL A 902 22.71 -0.26 -33.25
N ASN A 903 23.36 -1.40 -33.04
CA ASN A 903 23.53 -2.00 -31.73
C ASN A 903 24.45 -1.19 -30.82
N GLU A 904 25.55 -0.63 -31.36
CA GLU A 904 26.42 0.29 -30.62
C GLU A 904 25.68 1.53 -30.15
N MET A 905 24.83 2.11 -31.01
CA MET A 905 24.01 3.24 -30.62
C MET A 905 22.91 2.88 -29.61
N ALA A 906 22.28 1.71 -29.76
CA ALA A 906 21.28 1.22 -28.82
C ALA A 906 21.88 1.05 -27.42
N ALA A 907 23.10 0.52 -27.33
CA ALA A 907 23.85 0.43 -26.09
C ALA A 907 24.13 1.82 -25.46
N ARG A 908 24.55 2.82 -26.27
CA ARG A 908 24.72 4.22 -25.80
C ARG A 908 23.42 4.81 -25.26
N LYS A 909 22.28 4.43 -25.84
CA LYS A 909 20.93 4.90 -25.45
C LYS A 909 20.26 4.04 -24.39
N ALA A 910 20.97 3.04 -23.86
CA ALA A 910 20.43 2.08 -22.89
C ALA A 910 19.11 1.42 -23.33
N CYS A 911 18.99 1.09 -24.61
CA CYS A 911 17.83 0.42 -25.19
C CYS A 911 18.25 -0.76 -26.08
N THR A 912 17.30 -1.58 -26.53
CA THR A 912 17.59 -2.66 -27.48
C THR A 912 17.67 -2.15 -28.92
N PRO A 913 18.38 -2.84 -29.83
CA PRO A 913 18.38 -2.48 -31.25
C PRO A 913 16.97 -2.46 -31.87
N ALA A 914 16.08 -3.34 -31.40
CA ALA A 914 14.68 -3.35 -31.80
C ALA A 914 13.93 -2.09 -31.34
N GLN A 915 14.13 -1.69 -30.08
CA GLN A 915 13.56 -0.45 -29.55
C GLN A 915 14.05 0.77 -30.32
N LEU A 916 15.35 0.84 -30.61
CA LEU A 916 15.93 1.94 -31.35
C LEU A 916 15.39 2.03 -32.79
N ALA A 917 15.27 0.89 -33.47
CA ALA A 917 14.73 0.83 -34.83
C ALA A 917 13.25 1.22 -34.90
N LEU A 918 12.43 0.77 -33.94
CA LEU A 918 11.02 1.17 -33.86
C LEU A 918 10.87 2.64 -33.47
N ALA A 919 11.70 3.13 -32.56
CA ALA A 919 11.70 4.54 -32.19
C ALA A 919 12.01 5.42 -33.40
N TRP A 920 12.93 5.01 -34.28
CA TRP A 920 13.18 5.72 -35.53
C TRP A 920 11.92 5.82 -36.41
N VAL A 921 11.14 4.75 -36.53
CA VAL A 921 9.87 4.76 -37.29
C VAL A 921 8.85 5.69 -36.63
N HIS A 922 8.71 5.63 -35.30
CA HIS A 922 7.82 6.52 -34.54
C HIS A 922 8.18 8.01 -34.71
N HIS A 923 9.46 8.34 -34.87
CA HIS A 923 9.92 9.72 -35.07
C HIS A 923 9.74 10.22 -36.51
N GLN A 924 9.26 9.39 -37.44
CA GLN A 924 8.96 9.84 -38.81
C GLN A 924 7.74 10.76 -38.88
N GLY A 925 6.83 10.68 -37.92
CA GLY A 925 5.67 11.56 -37.79
C GLY A 925 4.48 10.88 -37.12
N ASP A 926 3.54 11.69 -36.62
CA ASP A 926 2.29 11.21 -36.01
C ASP A 926 1.35 10.58 -37.05
N ASP A 927 1.67 10.64 -38.34
CA ASP A 927 0.95 9.98 -39.42
C ASP A 927 1.38 8.51 -39.65
N VAL A 928 2.33 8.00 -38.85
CA VAL A 928 3.00 6.71 -39.07
C VAL A 928 2.74 5.74 -37.92
N ILE A 929 2.21 4.55 -38.25
CA ILE A 929 1.93 3.48 -37.28
C ILE A 929 2.71 2.21 -37.66
N PRO A 930 3.79 1.85 -36.95
CA PRO A 930 4.45 0.57 -37.15
C PRO A 930 3.64 -0.59 -36.57
N ILE A 931 3.65 -1.73 -37.28
CA ILE A 931 2.99 -2.98 -36.88
C ILE A 931 4.00 -4.13 -36.73
N PRO A 932 4.95 -4.07 -35.77
CA PRO A 932 5.91 -5.15 -35.57
C PRO A 932 5.18 -6.44 -35.19
N GLY A 933 5.46 -7.53 -35.91
CA GLY A 933 4.91 -8.85 -35.59
C GLY A 933 5.78 -9.64 -34.64
N THR A 934 5.17 -10.39 -33.74
CA THR A 934 5.85 -11.28 -32.80
C THR A 934 4.95 -12.44 -32.37
N THR A 935 5.56 -13.52 -31.89
CA THR A 935 4.87 -14.67 -31.26
C THR A 935 5.28 -14.84 -29.79
N LYS A 936 5.90 -13.82 -29.19
CA LYS A 936 6.42 -13.85 -27.82
C LYS A 936 6.06 -12.56 -27.10
N ILE A 937 5.57 -12.67 -25.87
CA ILE A 937 5.20 -11.53 -25.02
C ILE A 937 6.44 -10.68 -24.70
N GLU A 938 7.59 -11.30 -24.49
CA GLU A 938 8.84 -10.59 -24.17
C GLU A 938 9.25 -9.66 -25.31
N ASN A 939 9.17 -10.15 -26.55
CA ASN A 939 9.43 -9.35 -27.74
C ASN A 939 8.39 -8.26 -27.92
N PHE A 940 7.12 -8.53 -27.60
CA PHE A 940 6.07 -7.50 -27.62
C PHE A 940 6.38 -6.37 -26.64
N ASN A 941 6.73 -6.69 -25.40
CA ASN A 941 7.10 -5.70 -24.38
C ASN A 941 8.32 -4.89 -24.81
N GLN A 942 9.33 -5.53 -25.42
CA GLN A 942 10.45 -4.82 -26.02
C GLN A 942 9.99 -3.83 -27.09
N ASN A 943 9.12 -4.26 -28.00
CA ASN A 943 8.61 -3.41 -29.07
C ASN A 943 7.85 -2.20 -28.51
N ILE A 944 7.00 -2.38 -27.50
CA ILE A 944 6.25 -1.26 -26.88
C ILE A 944 7.17 -0.29 -26.15
N GLY A 945 8.25 -0.78 -25.54
CA GLY A 945 9.27 0.08 -24.91
C GLY A 945 9.93 1.08 -25.87
N ALA A 946 9.81 0.89 -27.20
CA ALA A 946 10.29 1.83 -28.20
C ALA A 946 9.63 3.22 -28.09
N LEU A 947 8.37 3.30 -27.63
CA LEU A 947 7.63 4.56 -27.47
C LEU A 947 8.29 5.50 -26.44
N SER A 948 9.06 4.94 -25.51
CA SER A 948 9.80 5.70 -24.49
C SER A 948 11.17 6.19 -24.96
N VAL A 949 11.68 5.69 -26.09
CA VAL A 949 13.00 6.08 -26.60
C VAL A 949 12.87 7.41 -27.34
N LYS A 950 13.56 8.45 -26.86
CA LYS A 950 13.61 9.76 -27.52
C LYS A 950 14.85 9.89 -28.40
N LEU A 951 14.67 10.35 -29.63
CA LEU A 951 15.75 10.59 -30.58
C LEU A 951 15.86 12.07 -30.90
N THR A 952 17.04 12.63 -30.68
CA THR A 952 17.35 14.00 -31.11
C THR A 952 17.53 14.06 -32.64
N PRO A 953 17.41 15.24 -33.26
CA PRO A 953 17.67 15.38 -34.70
C PRO A 953 19.07 14.89 -35.12
N ALA A 954 20.08 15.06 -34.27
CA ALA A 954 21.43 14.58 -34.54
C ALA A 954 21.52 13.04 -34.49
N GLU A 955 20.85 12.42 -33.52
CA GLU A 955 20.77 10.96 -33.39
C GLU A 955 19.95 10.32 -34.52
N MET A 956 18.88 10.97 -34.97
CA MET A 956 18.14 10.56 -36.17
C MET A 956 19.03 10.57 -37.40
N ALA A 957 19.76 11.67 -37.63
CA ALA A 957 20.70 11.77 -38.75
C ALA A 957 21.84 10.73 -38.66
N GLU A 958 22.33 10.45 -37.45
CA GLU A 958 23.32 9.41 -37.20
C GLU A 958 22.78 8.02 -37.59
N LEU A 959 21.59 7.64 -37.11
CA LEU A 959 20.95 6.36 -37.47
C LEU A 959 20.74 6.22 -38.98
N GLU A 960 20.25 7.28 -39.61
CA GLU A 960 19.99 7.31 -41.05
C GLU A 960 21.27 7.17 -41.88
N SER A 961 22.41 7.63 -41.35
CA SER A 961 23.72 7.44 -42.00
C SER A 961 24.19 5.99 -41.99
N TYR A 962 23.74 5.16 -41.04
CA TYR A 962 24.10 3.75 -40.96
C TYR A 962 23.37 2.90 -41.99
N ALA A 963 22.14 3.29 -42.32
CA ALA A 963 21.22 2.55 -43.17
C ALA A 963 20.54 3.48 -44.19
N SER A 964 21.36 4.18 -44.98
CA SER A 964 20.85 4.89 -46.15
C SER A 964 20.25 3.90 -47.17
N ALA A 965 19.37 4.36 -48.05
CA ALA A 965 18.68 3.49 -49.01
C ALA A 965 19.64 2.63 -49.85
N ASP A 966 20.82 3.16 -50.20
CA ASP A 966 21.86 2.45 -50.97
C ASP A 966 22.80 1.57 -50.13
N ALA A 967 22.74 1.71 -48.80
CA ALA A 967 23.62 0.99 -47.87
C ALA A 967 23.16 -0.47 -47.66
N VAL A 968 21.86 -0.77 -47.73
CA VAL A 968 21.35 -2.14 -47.57
C VAL A 968 21.55 -2.93 -48.86
N LYS A 969 22.12 -4.14 -48.76
CA LYS A 969 22.38 -5.00 -49.92
C LYS A 969 21.33 -6.10 -50.08
N GLY A 970 20.95 -6.36 -51.33
CA GLY A 970 19.89 -7.30 -51.73
C GLY A 970 18.50 -6.67 -51.78
N ASP A 971 17.68 -7.12 -52.74
CA ASP A 971 16.30 -6.68 -52.91
C ASP A 971 15.36 -7.18 -51.79
N ARG A 972 14.23 -6.47 -51.60
CA ARG A 972 13.19 -6.84 -50.62
C ARG A 972 12.60 -8.23 -50.90
N TYR A 973 12.42 -8.55 -52.18
CA TYR A 973 11.84 -9.77 -52.71
C TYR A 973 12.67 -10.31 -53.86
N GLY A 974 12.54 -11.61 -54.19
CA GLY A 974 13.03 -12.16 -55.46
C GLY A 974 12.11 -11.79 -56.63
N PHE A 975 12.40 -12.30 -57.84
CA PHE A 975 11.67 -12.04 -59.10
C PHE A 975 10.15 -12.32 -59.11
N SER A 976 9.53 -12.77 -58.00
CA SER A 976 8.16 -13.30 -57.96
C SER A 976 7.15 -12.52 -57.12
N ALA A 977 7.52 -11.44 -56.42
CA ALA A 977 6.57 -10.66 -55.61
C ALA A 977 6.63 -9.16 -55.98
N GLY A 978 5.53 -8.66 -56.56
CA GLY A 978 5.37 -7.24 -56.89
C GLY A 978 5.30 -6.36 -55.64
N THR A 979 5.94 -5.21 -55.74
CA THR A 979 5.94 -4.10 -54.78
C THR A 979 5.13 -2.93 -55.34
N TRP A 980 5.12 -1.81 -54.62
CA TRP A 980 4.55 -0.55 -55.13
C TRP A 980 5.11 -0.14 -56.51
N LYS A 981 6.35 -0.52 -56.87
CA LYS A 981 6.97 -0.19 -58.16
C LYS A 981 6.28 -0.87 -59.35
N GLU A 982 5.68 -2.04 -59.14
CA GLU A 982 5.02 -2.83 -60.17
C GLU A 982 3.49 -2.75 -60.10
N SER A 983 2.95 -1.73 -59.41
CA SER A 983 1.52 -1.64 -59.04
C SER A 983 0.72 -0.57 -59.81
N GLU A 984 1.24 -0.08 -60.94
CA GLU A 984 0.48 0.79 -61.84
C GLU A 984 -0.70 0.05 -62.46
N THR A 985 -1.88 0.67 -62.41
CA THR A 985 -3.11 0.11 -63.00
C THR A 985 -3.47 0.82 -64.31
N PRO A 986 -4.11 0.13 -65.27
CA PRO A 986 -4.57 0.77 -66.51
C PRO A 986 -5.57 1.90 -66.22
N PRO A 987 -5.62 2.97 -67.03
CA PRO A 987 -6.57 4.06 -66.84
C PRO A 987 -8.00 3.58 -67.07
N LEU A 988 -8.97 4.14 -66.33
CA LEU A 988 -10.39 3.80 -66.46
C LEU A 988 -10.90 3.93 -67.91
N SER A 989 -10.40 4.90 -68.66
CA SER A 989 -10.74 5.13 -70.07
C SER A 989 -10.35 3.98 -71.02
N SER A 990 -9.41 3.12 -70.62
CA SER A 990 -8.97 1.96 -71.41
C SER A 990 -9.77 0.69 -71.12
N TRP A 991 -10.65 0.73 -70.11
CA TRP A 991 -11.42 -0.44 -69.68
C TRP A 991 -12.72 -0.56 -70.46
N LYS A 992 -12.93 -1.74 -71.06
CA LYS A 992 -14.22 -2.17 -71.59
C LYS A 992 -14.79 -3.18 -70.62
N SER A 993 -15.97 -2.92 -70.05
CA SER A 993 -16.63 -3.88 -69.15
C SER A 993 -16.70 -5.25 -69.84
N LYS A 994 -16.06 -6.26 -69.27
CA LYS A 994 -16.19 -7.65 -69.70
C LYS A 994 -17.23 -8.35 -68.86
#